data_AF-A0A947F420-F1
#
_entry.id   AF-A0A947F420-F1
#
_cell.length_a   1.000
_cell.length_b   1.000
_cell.length_c   1.000
_cell.angle_alpha   90.00
_cell.angle_beta   90.00
_cell.angle_gamma   90.00
#
_symmetry.space_group_name_H-M   'P 1'
#
loop_
_entity.id
_entity.type
_entity.pdbx_description
1 polymer ?
#
loop_
_entity_poly.entity_id
_entity_poly.type
_entity_poly.pdbx_seq_one_letter_code
_entity_poly.pdbx_strand_id
1 'polypeptide(L)'
;YGTKTGLAVVGDDEWGHLQLDASSLFLLMLAQMTASGLRIVYTMDEVDFVQNMVHYISHTYCTPDYGIWERGNKINHGNTEINGSSVGMAKAALEALDGFNLFGDLSSHEAVIHVIPSDIARSRFTLQGLLPRESNSKETDAALLSIIGYPAYAVEDVNLVKRTRDKIIKKLAGNYGCKRFLLDGHQSSIEDPHRLHYEPSELREFEHIESEWPLFFTYLLLDALLRNEKEEIDYWKNKLQPLFVEQDGKKLLPELYIVPKESIGAEKENPGSQIRTANENIPLVWAQSLYMLSDMILDGLLDPEDIDPLHRSKRIGHSFNTEPLVPVIAENALVKEKLADLGYSSETMEAIKPVRVVHANQLSILHTFLGQNEKLSLSGRNLLVARTMTTARVHLFEGEEIVFLPYYFNPQGFYFSSDTKLLVEHFRASLKFLAMQWDGSGNPIIPFFVRESMFSERERGALVELLDDIQKEESDGIVIQTGPLEELLPSAKLERLDDIHGFKLQDAEMLVTDDTLGICSQEKEKHTVQLSSEEIQYIREEDETVLVEILLGEKIRSYKTYVLEEMWQRKGAFFEFSTEQGNITLSLVAQKLYESATVCHEWSVVRRIADLTEKYDDRLEDVLLDIVIRHKRLAVGRAYSAEATFSQPQESIDIVKTIKNFCGNNTAESVLTQEIILHLGYLIRNEPELFENMLTIRIWYFIQLLVGQISREENLHMADAYEKLLCLAPHTIYDRLHSVLKTFTKEVSLFLVQENLHASATPSFESIKKGPMLSEFGEVDDWVQWRQNRGMVGPLSPVFYKGIWYLLRQCNGLVIGDKYNVQNRIGSDLTLESTAGERSFALNIDALLQSINAPDYRQLNIELIESLVRLFRGNPDLHLDDDLI
;
A
#
# COMPACT_ATOMS: atom_id res chain seq x y z
N TYR A 1 8.24 -32.76 5.81
CA TYR A 1 8.61 -34.18 5.57
C TYR A 1 9.12 -34.82 6.85
N GLY A 2 8.88 -36.12 7.03
CA GLY A 2 9.35 -36.84 8.21
C GLY A 2 10.87 -36.92 8.16
N THR A 3 11.57 -36.39 9.16
CA THR A 3 13.05 -36.31 9.16
C THR A 3 13.73 -37.67 9.00
N LYS A 4 13.05 -38.75 9.39
CA LYS A 4 13.52 -40.14 9.21
C LYS A 4 13.21 -40.75 7.85
N THR A 5 12.12 -40.33 7.20
CA THR A 5 11.54 -41.04 6.05
C THR A 5 11.58 -40.23 4.75
N GLY A 6 11.68 -38.90 4.83
CA GLY A 6 11.52 -38.01 3.68
C GLY A 6 10.11 -37.98 3.09
N LEU A 7 9.12 -38.61 3.75
CA LEU A 7 7.73 -38.67 3.28
C LEU A 7 6.88 -37.55 3.91
N ALA A 8 5.71 -37.29 3.31
CA ALA A 8 4.74 -36.35 3.85
C ALA A 8 4.39 -36.73 5.30
N VAL A 9 4.33 -35.73 6.18
CA VAL A 9 3.99 -35.92 7.61
C VAL A 9 2.50 -35.79 7.88
N VAL A 10 1.79 -35.13 6.97
CA VAL A 10 0.35 -34.92 6.94
C VAL A 10 -0.13 -34.97 5.48
N GLY A 11 -1.42 -35.22 5.25
CA GLY A 11 -2.03 -35.01 3.93
C GLY A 11 -2.18 -33.53 3.55
N ASP A 12 -2.46 -33.26 2.28
CA ASP A 12 -2.53 -31.89 1.72
C ASP A 12 -3.57 -31.01 2.43
N ASP A 13 -4.69 -31.60 2.86
CA ASP A 13 -5.78 -30.91 3.57
C ASP A 13 -5.64 -30.94 5.10
N GLU A 14 -4.58 -31.57 5.63
CA GLU A 14 -4.48 -31.94 7.05
C GLU A 14 -3.55 -31.02 7.86
N TRP A 15 -2.79 -30.12 7.22
CA TRP A 15 -1.90 -29.18 7.93
C TRP A 15 -2.64 -28.03 8.62
N GLY A 16 -3.74 -27.55 8.02
CA GLY A 16 -4.69 -26.62 8.65
C GLY A 16 -4.29 -25.14 8.72
N HIS A 17 -3.08 -24.74 8.30
CA HIS A 17 -2.61 -23.35 8.37
C HIS A 17 -1.97 -22.87 7.06
N LEU A 18 -2.41 -21.71 6.56
CA LEU A 18 -1.76 -21.01 5.45
C LEU A 18 -0.45 -20.38 5.94
N GLN A 19 0.68 -20.73 5.30
CA GLN A 19 2.02 -20.18 5.59
C GLN A 19 2.73 -19.78 4.30
N LEU A 20 2.78 -18.47 4.05
CA LEU A 20 3.37 -17.94 2.82
C LEU A 20 4.90 -17.84 2.93
N ASP A 21 5.43 -17.72 4.16
CA ASP A 21 6.85 -17.74 4.46
C ASP A 21 7.52 -19.06 4.04
N ALA A 22 6.90 -20.21 4.34
CA ALA A 22 7.45 -21.52 4.02
C ALA A 22 7.59 -21.75 2.49
N SER A 23 6.53 -21.43 1.75
CA SER A 23 6.52 -21.52 0.28
C SER A 23 7.55 -20.57 -0.34
N SER A 24 7.67 -19.36 0.23
CA SER A 24 8.65 -18.37 -0.22
C SER A 24 10.08 -18.79 0.08
N LEU A 25 10.35 -19.36 1.25
CA LEU A 25 11.67 -19.88 1.61
C LEU A 25 12.08 -21.02 0.66
N PHE A 26 11.16 -21.91 0.31
CA PHE A 26 11.41 -22.97 -0.68
C PHE A 26 11.85 -22.38 -2.03
N LEU A 27 11.12 -21.39 -2.55
CA LEU A 27 11.43 -20.72 -3.81
C LEU A 27 12.77 -19.98 -3.76
N LEU A 28 13.04 -19.27 -2.67
CA LEU A 28 14.31 -18.58 -2.46
C LEU A 28 15.48 -19.57 -2.45
N MET A 29 15.35 -20.69 -1.72
CA MET A 29 16.40 -21.71 -1.66
C MET A 29 16.56 -22.43 -2.99
N LEU A 30 15.47 -22.65 -3.75
CA LEU A 30 15.55 -23.19 -5.11
C LEU A 30 16.43 -22.31 -6.00
N ALA A 31 16.23 -20.98 -5.96
CA ALA A 31 17.03 -20.03 -6.72
C ALA A 31 18.50 -20.03 -6.26
N GLN A 32 18.76 -19.92 -4.94
CA GLN A 32 20.13 -19.94 -4.39
C GLN A 32 20.87 -21.24 -4.72
N MET A 33 20.22 -22.40 -4.55
CA MET A 33 20.82 -23.69 -4.87
C MET A 33 21.09 -23.86 -6.36
N THR A 34 20.16 -23.41 -7.22
CA THR A 34 20.38 -23.42 -8.67
C THR A 34 21.54 -22.51 -9.07
N ALA A 35 21.62 -21.31 -8.48
CA ALA A 35 22.74 -20.38 -8.68
C ALA A 35 24.08 -20.91 -8.17
N SER A 36 24.08 -21.76 -7.14
CA SER A 36 25.29 -22.48 -6.68
C SER A 36 25.75 -23.60 -7.62
N GLY A 37 24.99 -23.89 -8.69
CA GLY A 37 25.30 -24.93 -9.68
C GLY A 37 24.57 -26.25 -9.50
N LEU A 38 23.61 -26.35 -8.55
CA LEU A 38 22.80 -27.56 -8.38
C LEU A 38 21.66 -27.59 -9.40
N ARG A 39 21.58 -28.68 -10.18
CA ARG A 39 20.48 -28.88 -11.12
C ARG A 39 19.28 -29.52 -10.44
N ILE A 40 18.21 -28.73 -10.24
CA ILE A 40 16.99 -29.15 -9.53
C ILE A 40 15.79 -29.26 -10.48
N VAL A 41 15.63 -28.31 -11.41
CA VAL A 41 14.53 -28.28 -12.38
C VAL A 41 15.00 -28.84 -13.73
N TYR A 42 14.17 -29.67 -14.38
CA TYR A 42 14.56 -30.41 -15.59
C TYR A 42 13.59 -30.26 -16.77
N THR A 43 12.35 -29.85 -16.52
CA THR A 43 11.28 -29.81 -17.53
C THR A 43 10.52 -28.49 -17.51
N MET A 44 9.90 -28.12 -18.64
CA MET A 44 9.04 -26.93 -18.72
C MET A 44 7.80 -27.05 -17.83
N ASP A 45 7.27 -28.26 -17.62
CA ASP A 45 6.17 -28.46 -16.67
C ASP A 45 6.54 -28.03 -15.24
N GLU A 46 7.78 -28.32 -14.81
CA GLU A 46 8.29 -27.87 -13.51
C GLU A 46 8.55 -26.35 -13.49
N VAL A 47 8.99 -25.76 -14.61
CA VAL A 47 9.14 -24.31 -14.74
C VAL A 47 7.78 -23.63 -14.58
N ASP A 48 6.75 -24.09 -15.29
CA ASP A 48 5.39 -23.55 -15.20
C ASP A 48 4.83 -23.70 -13.78
N PHE A 49 5.11 -24.82 -13.11
CA PHE A 49 4.76 -25.00 -11.70
C PHE A 49 5.42 -23.94 -10.81
N VAL A 50 6.73 -23.70 -10.97
CA VAL A 50 7.45 -22.65 -10.22
C VAL A 50 6.93 -21.25 -10.56
N GLN A 51 6.60 -20.98 -11.83
CA GLN A 51 5.99 -19.72 -12.26
C GLN A 51 4.64 -19.47 -11.59
N ASN A 52 3.82 -20.51 -11.39
CA ASN A 52 2.57 -20.40 -10.63
C ASN A 52 2.81 -20.23 -9.12
N MET A 53 3.85 -20.86 -8.56
CA MET A 53 4.23 -20.62 -7.17
C MET A 53 4.69 -19.17 -6.95
N VAL A 54 5.35 -18.56 -7.94
CA VAL A 54 5.65 -17.12 -7.93
C VAL A 54 4.37 -16.28 -7.95
N HIS A 55 3.41 -16.60 -8.82
CA HIS A 55 2.10 -15.91 -8.80
C HIS A 55 1.38 -16.09 -7.46
N TYR A 56 1.48 -17.26 -6.84
CA TYR A 56 0.89 -17.57 -5.54
C TYR A 56 1.46 -16.70 -4.42
N ILE A 57 2.78 -16.54 -4.33
CA ILE A 57 3.43 -15.73 -3.29
C ILE A 57 3.42 -14.22 -3.60
N SER A 58 3.12 -13.81 -4.83
CA SER A 58 3.22 -12.40 -5.29
C SER A 58 2.39 -11.42 -4.45
N HIS A 59 1.24 -11.86 -3.91
CA HIS A 59 0.32 -11.02 -3.13
C HIS A 59 0.55 -11.11 -1.61
N THR A 60 1.63 -11.73 -1.14
CA THR A 60 1.91 -11.89 0.31
C THR A 60 1.90 -10.56 1.07
N TYR A 61 2.26 -9.46 0.39
CA TYR A 61 2.22 -8.11 0.95
C TYR A 61 0.82 -7.66 1.43
N CYS A 62 -0.26 -8.32 1.00
CA CYS A 62 -1.65 -8.03 1.39
C CYS A 62 -2.49 -9.27 1.73
N THR A 63 -1.93 -10.48 1.71
CA THR A 63 -2.63 -11.73 2.07
C THR A 63 -2.32 -12.12 3.51
N PRO A 64 -3.29 -12.06 4.44
CA PRO A 64 -3.07 -12.48 5.82
C PRO A 64 -2.82 -13.99 5.93
N ASP A 65 -1.82 -14.40 6.70
CA ASP A 65 -1.46 -15.79 6.95
C ASP A 65 -1.26 -16.08 8.46
N TYR A 66 -0.85 -17.30 8.79
CA TYR A 66 -0.59 -17.71 10.18
C TYR A 66 0.85 -17.40 10.64
N GLY A 67 1.70 -16.91 9.74
CA GLY A 67 3.11 -16.66 9.97
C GLY A 67 3.91 -17.93 10.31
N ILE A 68 5.20 -17.72 10.60
CA ILE A 68 6.16 -18.81 10.85
C ILE A 68 5.83 -19.66 12.09
N TRP A 69 4.98 -19.13 12.98
CA TRP A 69 4.57 -19.78 14.24
C TRP A 69 3.21 -20.47 14.16
N GLU A 70 2.55 -20.48 12.99
CA GLU A 70 1.25 -21.16 12.78
C GLU A 70 0.13 -20.62 13.69
N ARG A 71 0.15 -19.32 14.00
CA ARG A 71 -0.80 -18.70 14.94
C ARG A 71 -1.63 -17.56 14.39
N GLY A 72 -1.09 -16.81 13.43
CA GLY A 72 -1.67 -15.55 12.99
C GLY A 72 -1.68 -14.56 14.17
N ASN A 73 -2.86 -14.27 14.72
CA ASN A 73 -3.01 -13.44 15.90
C ASN A 73 -2.33 -14.01 17.16
N LYS A 74 -1.77 -13.16 18.02
CA LYS A 74 -1.06 -13.56 19.26
C LYS A 74 -1.88 -14.45 20.21
N ILE A 75 -3.20 -14.27 20.29
CA ILE A 75 -4.10 -15.06 21.16
C ILE A 75 -4.42 -16.43 20.51
N ASN A 76 -4.06 -16.58 19.24
CA ASN A 76 -4.20 -17.77 18.42
C ASN A 76 -5.65 -18.18 18.09
N HIS A 77 -6.66 -17.31 18.18
CA HIS A 77 -8.08 -17.65 17.91
C HIS A 77 -8.43 -17.99 16.43
N GLY A 78 -7.45 -18.38 15.60
CA GLY A 78 -7.66 -18.73 14.19
C GLY A 78 -7.74 -17.53 13.23
N ASN A 79 -7.47 -16.32 13.70
CA ASN A 79 -7.44 -15.12 12.86
C ASN A 79 -6.05 -14.93 12.25
N THR A 80 -5.98 -14.81 10.92
CA THR A 80 -4.75 -14.52 10.18
C THR A 80 -4.38 -13.04 10.23
N GLU A 81 -3.10 -12.73 10.04
CA GLU A 81 -2.58 -11.36 10.00
C GLU A 81 -1.56 -11.19 8.87
N ILE A 82 -1.28 -9.95 8.46
CA ILE A 82 -0.11 -9.67 7.62
C ILE A 82 1.12 -9.76 8.52
N ASN A 83 1.94 -10.80 8.30
CA ASN A 83 3.16 -11.09 9.06
C ASN A 83 4.39 -10.59 8.28
N GLY A 84 5.22 -9.78 8.94
CA GLY A 84 6.42 -9.19 8.36
C GLY A 84 7.41 -10.24 7.90
N SER A 85 7.59 -11.32 8.66
CA SER A 85 8.45 -12.44 8.26
C SER A 85 8.01 -13.07 6.94
N SER A 86 6.69 -13.22 6.73
CA SER A 86 6.14 -13.76 5.48
C SER A 86 6.33 -12.82 4.30
N VAL A 87 6.00 -11.53 4.48
CA VAL A 87 6.19 -10.52 3.43
C VAL A 87 7.66 -10.39 3.04
N GLY A 88 8.57 -10.39 4.02
CA GLY A 88 10.01 -10.28 3.77
C GLY A 88 10.57 -11.50 3.04
N MET A 89 10.15 -12.70 3.42
CA MET A 89 10.57 -13.92 2.73
C MET A 89 10.01 -13.99 1.29
N ALA A 90 8.75 -13.60 1.09
CA ALA A 90 8.14 -13.54 -0.24
C ALA A 90 8.85 -12.52 -1.14
N LYS A 91 9.06 -11.29 -0.66
CA LYS A 91 9.84 -10.27 -1.38
C LYS A 91 11.19 -10.81 -1.82
N ALA A 92 11.89 -11.45 -0.88
CA ALA A 92 13.18 -12.06 -1.11
C ALA A 92 13.18 -13.12 -2.21
N ALA A 93 12.19 -14.00 -2.22
CA ALA A 93 12.02 -15.03 -3.24
C ALA A 93 11.69 -14.43 -4.62
N LEU A 94 10.80 -13.44 -4.66
CA LEU A 94 10.44 -12.71 -5.88
C LEU A 94 11.65 -11.99 -6.49
N GLU A 95 12.46 -11.30 -5.68
CA GLU A 95 13.69 -10.66 -6.14
C GLU A 95 14.73 -11.67 -6.66
N ALA A 96 14.83 -12.84 -6.01
CA ALA A 96 15.76 -13.88 -6.43
C ALA A 96 15.35 -14.57 -7.74
N LEU A 97 14.05 -14.59 -8.05
CA LEU A 97 13.49 -15.29 -9.22
C LEU A 97 13.22 -14.36 -10.41
N ASP A 98 13.21 -13.03 -10.25
CA ASP A 98 12.95 -12.09 -11.35
C ASP A 98 14.01 -12.21 -12.45
N GLY A 99 13.61 -12.73 -13.62
CA GLY A 99 14.51 -12.99 -14.73
C GLY A 99 15.49 -14.15 -14.50
N PHE A 100 15.27 -14.98 -13.48
CA PHE A 100 16.15 -16.10 -13.16
C PHE A 100 15.85 -17.32 -14.04
N ASN A 101 16.91 -17.96 -14.55
CA ASN A 101 16.80 -19.17 -15.36
C ASN A 101 16.90 -20.42 -14.50
N LEU A 102 15.79 -21.18 -14.39
CA LEU A 102 15.74 -22.40 -13.56
C LEU A 102 16.57 -23.56 -14.10
N PHE A 103 17.00 -23.52 -15.36
CA PHE A 103 17.96 -24.49 -15.90
C PHE A 103 19.42 -24.13 -15.59
N GLY A 104 19.68 -23.05 -14.86
CA GLY A 104 21.02 -22.59 -14.50
C GLY A 104 21.76 -22.00 -15.70
N ASP A 105 23.02 -22.39 -15.89
CA ASP A 105 23.93 -21.82 -16.91
C ASP A 105 23.60 -22.19 -18.37
N LEU A 106 22.43 -22.77 -18.65
CA LEU A 106 22.03 -23.06 -20.02
C LEU A 106 21.66 -21.78 -20.76
N SER A 107 22.08 -21.67 -22.03
CA SER A 107 21.78 -20.53 -22.90
C SER A 107 20.32 -20.46 -23.36
N SER A 108 19.48 -21.44 -23.00
CA SER A 108 18.05 -21.43 -23.31
C SER A 108 17.32 -20.44 -22.42
N HIS A 109 16.50 -19.57 -23.03
CA HIS A 109 15.72 -18.57 -22.30
C HIS A 109 14.30 -19.02 -21.94
N GLU A 110 13.92 -20.24 -22.33
CA GLU A 110 12.57 -20.81 -22.11
C GLU A 110 12.24 -20.99 -20.62
N ALA A 111 13.24 -21.29 -19.78
CA ALA A 111 13.05 -21.55 -18.34
C ALA A 111 13.25 -20.32 -17.44
N VAL A 112 13.11 -19.11 -18.02
CA VAL A 112 13.20 -17.85 -17.28
C VAL A 112 11.88 -17.61 -16.53
N ILE A 113 11.99 -17.26 -15.26
CA ILE A 113 10.85 -16.89 -14.43
C ILE A 113 10.57 -15.39 -14.51
N HIS A 114 9.30 -15.05 -14.68
CA HIS A 114 8.82 -13.68 -14.80
C HIS A 114 8.12 -13.24 -13.52
N VAL A 115 8.63 -12.16 -12.92
CA VAL A 115 8.06 -11.57 -11.72
C VAL A 115 7.52 -10.18 -12.05
N ILE A 116 6.30 -9.90 -11.59
CA ILE A 116 5.73 -8.56 -11.78
C ILE A 116 6.39 -7.58 -10.81
N PRO A 117 7.07 -6.52 -11.30
CA PRO A 117 7.92 -5.67 -10.45
C PRO A 117 7.14 -4.88 -9.41
N SER A 118 5.88 -4.57 -9.73
CA SER A 118 4.97 -3.88 -8.82
C SER A 118 4.74 -4.68 -7.53
N ASP A 119 4.81 -6.02 -7.59
CA ASP A 119 4.59 -6.89 -6.43
C ASP A 119 5.79 -6.84 -5.45
N ILE A 120 7.01 -6.72 -5.99
CA ILE A 120 8.24 -6.46 -5.21
C ILE A 120 8.16 -5.08 -4.55
N ALA A 121 7.81 -4.03 -5.30
CA ALA A 121 7.71 -2.68 -4.78
C ALA A 121 6.65 -2.55 -3.68
N ARG A 122 5.48 -3.19 -3.84
CA ARG A 122 4.43 -3.24 -2.80
C ARG A 122 4.89 -3.96 -1.56
N SER A 123 5.60 -5.09 -1.71
CA SER A 123 6.20 -5.80 -0.57
C SER A 123 7.20 -4.91 0.19
N ARG A 124 7.99 -4.09 -0.52
CA ARG A 124 8.89 -3.10 0.08
C ARG A 124 8.11 -2.07 0.91
N PHE A 125 7.04 -1.50 0.38
CA PHE A 125 6.22 -0.52 1.10
C PHE A 125 5.54 -1.12 2.34
N THR A 126 5.02 -2.35 2.24
CA THR A 126 4.47 -3.07 3.40
C THR A 126 5.53 -3.23 4.48
N LEU A 127 6.74 -3.69 4.15
CA LEU A 127 7.82 -3.86 5.14
C LEU A 127 8.23 -2.52 5.78
N GLN A 128 8.32 -1.44 5.00
CA GLN A 128 8.62 -0.10 5.53
C GLN A 128 7.55 0.38 6.53
N GLY A 129 6.27 0.10 6.27
CA GLY A 129 5.15 0.47 7.17
C GLY A 129 4.94 -0.48 8.35
N LEU A 130 5.41 -1.72 8.23
CA LEU A 130 5.25 -2.76 9.25
C LEU A 130 6.40 -2.74 10.25
N LEU A 131 7.65 -2.77 9.79
CA LEU A 131 8.82 -2.91 10.65
C LEU A 131 9.02 -1.71 11.60
N PRO A 132 9.50 -1.94 12.84
CA PRO A 132 9.99 -3.20 13.43
C PRO A 132 8.89 -4.08 14.04
N ARG A 133 7.63 -3.85 13.67
CA ARG A 133 6.48 -4.66 14.09
C ARG A 133 6.43 -5.92 13.22
N GLU A 134 5.95 -7.03 13.79
CA GLU A 134 5.73 -8.25 13.01
C GLU A 134 4.32 -8.26 12.42
N SER A 135 3.31 -7.90 13.20
CA SER A 135 1.92 -7.90 12.76
C SER A 135 1.11 -6.85 13.53
N ASN A 136 -0.23 -6.87 13.44
CA ASN A 136 -1.07 -5.97 14.22
C ASN A 136 -1.01 -6.29 15.73
N SER A 137 -1.01 -7.59 16.07
CA SER A 137 -0.97 -8.08 17.45
C SER A 137 0.44 -8.33 18.00
N LYS A 138 1.48 -8.34 17.16
CA LYS A 138 2.87 -8.58 17.61
C LYS A 138 3.72 -7.35 17.41
N GLU A 139 3.99 -6.61 18.48
CA GLU A 139 4.73 -5.34 18.37
C GLU A 139 6.20 -5.50 17.88
N THR A 140 6.75 -6.71 17.98
CA THR A 140 8.03 -7.18 17.43
C THR A 140 8.05 -8.70 17.52
N ASP A 141 8.82 -9.38 16.69
CA ASP A 141 9.01 -10.83 16.70
C ASP A 141 10.46 -11.18 16.31
N ALA A 142 11.01 -12.24 16.87
CA ALA A 142 12.36 -12.70 16.57
C ALA A 142 12.46 -13.34 15.16
N ALA A 143 11.35 -13.79 14.59
CA ALA A 143 11.24 -14.25 13.20
C ALA A 143 11.71 -13.21 12.18
N LEU A 144 11.59 -11.92 12.51
CA LEU A 144 12.07 -10.82 11.69
C LEU A 144 13.59 -10.87 11.42
N LEU A 145 14.37 -11.57 12.26
CA LEU A 145 15.79 -11.81 12.00
C LEU A 145 16.03 -12.55 10.67
N SER A 146 15.09 -13.43 10.27
CA SER A 146 15.19 -14.18 9.02
C SER A 146 15.03 -13.32 7.76
N ILE A 147 14.48 -12.11 7.88
CA ILE A 147 14.24 -11.20 6.75
C ILE A 147 15.18 -9.99 6.72
N ILE A 148 15.65 -9.51 7.88
CA ILE A 148 16.62 -8.40 7.97
C ILE A 148 18.07 -8.87 7.86
N GLY A 149 18.29 -10.18 7.91
CA GLY A 149 19.57 -10.86 7.73
C GLY A 149 19.37 -12.15 6.93
N TYR A 150 20.22 -13.16 7.14
CA TYR A 150 20.12 -14.44 6.45
C TYR A 150 18.80 -15.18 6.77
N PRO A 151 18.17 -15.86 5.79
CA PRO A 151 18.54 -15.89 4.37
C PRO A 151 18.01 -14.67 3.60
N ALA A 152 17.03 -13.97 4.19
CA ALA A 152 16.20 -12.83 3.81
C ALA A 152 16.82 -11.66 3.03
N TYR A 153 17.64 -10.89 3.73
CA TYR A 153 18.16 -9.59 3.28
C TYR A 153 17.12 -8.71 2.54
N ALA A 154 15.87 -8.78 2.97
CA ALA A 154 14.71 -8.26 2.26
C ALA A 154 14.49 -6.75 2.48
N VAL A 155 15.34 -6.10 3.28
CA VAL A 155 15.21 -4.69 3.66
C VAL A 155 16.50 -3.96 3.29
N GLU A 156 16.39 -3.02 2.38
CA GLU A 156 17.51 -2.24 1.85
C GLU A 156 17.94 -1.11 2.82
N ASP A 157 17.00 -0.53 3.57
CA ASP A 157 17.29 0.56 4.51
C ASP A 157 18.05 0.07 5.76
N VAL A 158 19.34 0.45 5.83
CA VAL A 158 20.26 0.14 6.94
C VAL A 158 19.72 0.61 8.30
N ASN A 159 19.07 1.77 8.35
CA ASN A 159 18.55 2.32 9.61
C ASN A 159 17.34 1.51 10.07
N LEU A 160 16.47 1.10 9.15
CA LEU A 160 15.32 0.24 9.45
C LEU A 160 15.77 -1.14 9.92
N VAL A 161 16.75 -1.74 9.24
CA VAL A 161 17.38 -3.02 9.64
C VAL A 161 17.93 -2.92 11.07
N LYS A 162 18.74 -1.88 11.35
CA LYS A 162 19.32 -1.66 12.67
C LYS A 162 18.24 -1.45 13.74
N ARG A 163 17.28 -0.56 13.50
CA ARG A 163 16.16 -0.30 14.42
C ARG A 163 15.36 -1.56 14.73
N THR A 164 15.17 -2.43 13.74
CA THR A 164 14.45 -3.71 13.89
C THR A 164 15.27 -4.68 14.73
N ARG A 165 16.54 -4.91 14.39
CA ARG A 165 17.45 -5.75 15.18
C ARG A 165 17.54 -5.28 16.63
N ASP A 166 17.77 -3.99 16.85
CA ASP A 166 17.90 -3.40 18.19
C ASP A 166 16.62 -3.58 19.01
N LYS A 167 15.43 -3.46 18.39
CA LYS A 167 14.15 -3.69 19.07
C LYS A 167 13.98 -5.16 19.46
N ILE A 168 14.31 -6.09 18.57
CA ILE A 168 14.28 -7.53 18.83
C ILE A 168 15.20 -7.87 20.00
N ILE A 169 16.47 -7.49 19.92
CA ILE A 169 17.45 -7.78 20.98
C ILE A 169 17.01 -7.16 22.31
N LYS A 170 16.60 -5.89 22.30
CA LYS A 170 16.20 -5.20 23.53
C LYS A 170 14.99 -5.83 24.22
N LYS A 171 14.01 -6.34 23.45
CA LYS A 171 12.74 -6.83 24.01
C LYS A 171 12.67 -8.34 24.19
N LEU A 172 13.37 -9.09 23.34
CA LEU A 172 13.19 -10.54 23.23
C LEU A 172 14.43 -11.34 23.63
N ALA A 173 15.64 -10.76 23.59
CA ALA A 173 16.84 -11.52 23.96
C ALA A 173 16.90 -11.78 25.48
N GLY A 174 17.18 -13.02 25.84
CA GLY A 174 17.42 -13.49 27.20
C GLY A 174 18.81 -14.13 27.34
N ASN A 175 18.96 -15.00 28.34
CA ASN A 175 20.23 -15.67 28.62
C ASN A 175 20.46 -16.92 27.76
N TYR A 176 19.36 -17.55 27.30
CA TYR A 176 19.33 -18.83 26.59
C TYR A 176 18.87 -18.73 25.13
N GLY A 177 18.61 -17.52 24.64
CA GLY A 177 18.12 -17.29 23.28
C GLY A 177 17.26 -16.05 23.20
N CYS A 178 16.39 -15.97 22.19
CA CYS A 178 15.33 -14.97 22.15
C CYS A 178 13.96 -15.63 22.36
N LYS A 179 13.04 -14.90 22.98
CA LYS A 179 11.60 -15.19 22.92
C LYS A 179 11.13 -15.05 21.47
N ARG A 180 10.09 -15.79 21.06
CA ARG A 180 9.49 -15.60 19.72
C ARG A 180 8.87 -14.22 19.60
N PHE A 181 7.95 -13.89 20.50
CA PHE A 181 7.37 -12.56 20.69
C PHE A 181 6.98 -12.37 22.16
N LEU A 182 6.57 -11.15 22.54
CA LEU A 182 6.18 -10.86 23.93
C LEU A 182 4.87 -11.54 24.31
N LEU A 183 4.77 -11.99 25.57
CA LEU A 183 3.59 -12.67 26.12
C LEU A 183 3.28 -14.01 25.43
N ASP A 184 4.28 -14.61 24.80
CA ASP A 184 4.14 -15.93 24.18
C ASP A 184 4.22 -17.05 25.23
N GLY A 185 3.11 -17.78 25.38
CA GLY A 185 2.99 -18.89 26.31
C GLY A 185 3.56 -20.22 25.84
N HIS A 186 4.02 -20.31 24.59
CA HIS A 186 4.30 -21.59 23.97
C HIS A 186 5.42 -22.39 24.66
N GLN A 187 5.06 -23.63 25.01
CA GLN A 187 5.81 -24.57 25.82
C GLN A 187 6.27 -24.01 27.18
N SER A 188 5.64 -22.93 27.67
CA SER A 188 5.89 -22.45 29.02
C SER A 188 5.36 -23.48 30.04
N SER A 189 5.90 -23.47 31.26
CA SER A 189 5.55 -24.47 32.29
C SER A 189 4.12 -24.37 32.83
N ILE A 190 3.36 -23.35 32.40
CA ILE A 190 1.97 -23.11 32.77
C ILE A 190 1.01 -23.11 31.56
N GLU A 191 1.50 -23.34 30.34
CA GLU A 191 0.64 -23.49 29.16
C GLU A 191 -0.23 -24.74 29.28
N ASP A 192 -1.51 -24.64 28.89
CA ASP A 192 -2.35 -25.81 28.68
C ASP A 192 -2.10 -26.43 27.29
N PRO A 193 -1.47 -27.62 27.19
CA PRO A 193 -1.14 -28.23 25.92
C PRO A 193 -2.36 -28.77 25.16
N HIS A 194 -3.55 -28.82 25.79
CA HIS A 194 -4.78 -29.33 25.15
C HIS A 194 -5.58 -28.23 24.45
N ARG A 195 -5.21 -26.95 24.61
CA ARG A 195 -5.94 -25.83 24.05
C ARG A 195 -5.05 -25.06 23.07
N LEU A 196 -5.57 -24.83 21.86
CA LEU A 196 -4.86 -24.09 20.82
C LEU A 196 -4.81 -22.58 21.12
N HIS A 197 -5.87 -22.03 21.73
CA HIS A 197 -6.05 -20.60 21.97
C HIS A 197 -5.79 -20.21 23.42
N TYR A 198 -5.33 -18.99 23.67
CA TYR A 198 -5.16 -18.47 25.04
C TYR A 198 -6.38 -17.70 25.52
N GLU A 199 -6.61 -17.70 26.84
CA GLU A 199 -7.53 -16.72 27.42
C GLU A 199 -6.86 -15.34 27.52
N PRO A 200 -7.60 -14.23 27.38
CA PRO A 200 -7.05 -12.87 27.52
C PRO A 200 -6.21 -12.64 28.79
N SER A 201 -6.64 -13.22 29.91
CA SER A 201 -5.93 -13.12 31.19
C SER A 201 -4.66 -13.99 31.26
N GLU A 202 -4.54 -15.01 30.42
CA GLU A 202 -3.43 -15.97 30.41
C GLU A 202 -2.15 -15.35 29.83
N LEU A 203 -2.27 -14.47 28.83
CA LEU A 203 -1.14 -13.82 28.18
C LEU A 203 -0.22 -13.10 29.17
N ARG A 204 -0.79 -12.37 30.13
CA ARG A 204 -0.04 -11.66 31.16
C ARG A 204 0.70 -12.62 32.10
N GLU A 205 0.16 -13.81 32.31
CA GLU A 205 0.82 -14.81 33.16
C GLU A 205 2.11 -15.34 32.53
N PHE A 206 2.27 -15.24 31.21
CA PHE A 206 3.50 -15.58 30.51
C PHE A 206 4.56 -14.47 30.55
N GLU A 207 4.19 -13.24 30.94
CA GLU A 207 5.15 -12.13 31.02
C GLU A 207 6.35 -12.51 31.89
N HIS A 208 7.55 -12.34 31.32
CA HIS A 208 8.86 -12.67 31.88
C HIS A 208 9.24 -14.16 31.91
N ILE A 209 8.30 -15.08 31.73
CA ILE A 209 8.57 -16.53 31.75
C ILE A 209 8.50 -17.19 30.36
N GLU A 210 8.30 -16.40 29.30
CA GLU A 210 8.23 -16.89 27.93
C GLU A 210 9.47 -17.72 27.56
N SER A 211 9.29 -18.82 26.85
CA SER A 211 10.37 -19.73 26.44
C SER A 211 11.44 -19.02 25.59
N GLU A 212 12.71 -19.35 25.83
CA GLU A 212 13.85 -18.77 25.11
C GLU A 212 14.43 -19.76 24.09
N TRP A 213 14.58 -19.34 22.84
CA TRP A 213 14.97 -20.19 21.72
C TRP A 213 16.41 -19.89 21.28
N PRO A 214 17.36 -20.85 21.41
CA PRO A 214 18.73 -20.70 20.93
C PRO A 214 18.83 -20.44 19.42
N LEU A 215 17.81 -20.86 18.67
CA LEU A 215 17.66 -20.62 17.22
C LEU A 215 18.03 -19.19 16.81
N PHE A 216 17.56 -18.18 17.54
CA PHE A 216 17.78 -16.80 17.14
C PHE A 216 19.22 -16.32 17.34
N PHE A 217 19.96 -16.92 18.27
CA PHE A 217 21.40 -16.66 18.37
C PHE A 217 22.16 -17.28 17.19
N THR A 218 21.67 -18.39 16.62
CA THR A 218 22.26 -18.95 15.39
C THR A 218 22.04 -18.05 14.18
N TYR A 219 20.86 -17.42 14.05
CA TYR A 219 20.61 -16.38 13.05
C TYR A 219 21.57 -15.20 13.20
N LEU A 220 21.75 -14.70 14.42
CA LEU A 220 22.61 -13.55 14.69
C LEU A 220 24.09 -13.85 14.44
N LEU A 221 24.54 -15.06 14.80
CA LEU A 221 25.90 -15.52 14.50
C LEU A 221 26.14 -15.60 12.99
N LEU A 222 25.24 -16.26 12.25
CA LEU A 222 25.37 -16.44 10.81
C LEU A 222 25.32 -15.09 10.07
N ASP A 223 24.41 -14.19 10.47
CA ASP A 223 24.34 -12.84 9.92
C ASP A 223 25.63 -12.04 10.21
N ALA A 224 26.21 -12.16 11.41
CA ALA A 224 27.48 -11.52 11.76
C ALA A 224 28.66 -12.07 10.94
N LEU A 225 28.66 -13.38 10.65
CA LEU A 225 29.64 -14.01 9.76
C LEU A 225 29.55 -13.47 8.33
N LEU A 226 28.33 -13.38 7.78
CA LEU A 226 28.08 -12.85 6.44
C LEU A 226 28.41 -11.35 6.32
N ARG A 227 28.28 -10.59 7.42
CA ARG A 227 28.73 -9.18 7.50
C ARG A 227 30.21 -9.02 7.83
N ASN A 228 30.91 -10.10 8.17
CA ASN A 228 32.31 -10.10 8.62
C ASN A 228 32.58 -9.21 9.86
N GLU A 229 31.65 -9.22 10.83
CA GLU A 229 31.68 -8.37 12.03
C GLU A 229 32.25 -9.13 13.23
N LYS A 230 33.59 -9.08 13.39
CA LYS A 230 34.35 -9.91 14.35
C LYS A 230 33.86 -9.83 15.80
N GLU A 231 33.54 -8.62 16.28
CA GLU A 231 33.08 -8.42 17.65
C GLU A 231 31.72 -9.10 17.90
N GLU A 232 30.80 -9.02 16.93
CA GLU A 232 29.50 -9.69 17.00
C GLU A 232 29.64 -11.21 16.88
N ILE A 233 30.52 -11.69 15.99
CA ILE A 233 30.81 -13.12 15.81
C ILE A 233 31.25 -13.72 17.16
N ASP A 234 32.25 -13.13 17.81
CA ASP A 234 32.75 -13.61 19.09
C ASP A 234 31.68 -13.54 20.18
N TYR A 235 30.89 -12.46 20.20
CA TYR A 235 29.81 -12.30 21.18
C TYR A 235 28.74 -13.39 21.06
N TRP A 236 28.19 -13.61 19.87
CA TRP A 236 27.12 -14.60 19.66
C TRP A 236 27.64 -16.04 19.78
N LYS A 237 28.86 -16.31 19.31
CA LYS A 237 29.51 -17.60 19.51
C LYS A 237 29.63 -17.93 20.99
N ASN A 238 30.12 -17.00 21.81
CA ASN A 238 30.25 -17.19 23.26
C ASN A 238 28.89 -17.35 23.96
N LYS A 239 27.84 -16.65 23.48
CA LYS A 239 26.47 -16.82 23.98
C LYS A 239 25.87 -18.18 23.66
N LEU A 240 26.23 -18.79 22.52
CA LEU A 240 25.75 -20.11 22.12
C LEU A 240 26.46 -21.27 22.84
N GLN A 241 27.75 -21.15 23.17
CA GLN A 241 28.53 -22.22 23.81
C GLN A 241 27.87 -22.89 25.03
N PRO A 242 27.27 -22.16 26.01
CA PRO A 242 26.64 -22.79 27.16
C PRO A 242 25.27 -23.45 26.86
N LEU A 243 24.73 -23.27 25.65
CA LEU A 243 23.38 -23.72 25.27
C LEU A 243 23.37 -25.10 24.59
N PHE A 244 24.52 -25.74 24.44
CA PHE A 244 24.59 -27.10 23.93
C PHE A 244 24.25 -28.12 25.01
N VAL A 245 23.40 -29.08 24.65
CA VAL A 245 23.08 -30.25 25.47
C VAL A 245 23.80 -31.47 24.90
N GLU A 246 24.45 -32.24 25.76
CA GLU A 246 25.14 -33.46 25.35
C GLU A 246 24.16 -34.64 25.26
N GLN A 247 24.08 -35.27 24.09
CA GLN A 247 23.36 -36.53 23.86
C GLN A 247 24.21 -37.47 23.02
N ASP A 248 24.38 -38.71 23.47
CA ASP A 248 25.19 -39.74 22.80
C ASP A 248 26.61 -39.26 22.40
N GLY A 249 27.23 -38.42 23.25
CA GLY A 249 28.56 -37.84 23.02
C GLY A 249 28.59 -36.71 21.98
N LYS A 250 27.43 -36.22 21.52
CA LYS A 250 27.29 -35.07 20.61
C LYS A 250 26.73 -33.86 21.35
N LYS A 251 27.28 -32.69 21.06
CA LYS A 251 26.73 -31.40 21.53
C LYS A 251 25.67 -30.92 20.55
N LEU A 252 24.43 -30.81 21.03
CA LEU A 252 23.25 -30.51 20.22
C LEU A 252 22.50 -29.31 20.77
N LEU A 253 21.95 -28.47 19.89
CA LEU A 253 21.10 -27.35 20.31
C LEU A 253 19.65 -27.81 20.51
N PRO A 254 19.04 -27.55 21.68
CA PRO A 254 17.62 -27.83 21.89
C PRO A 254 16.75 -26.84 21.12
N GLU A 255 15.45 -27.13 21.02
CA GLU A 255 14.46 -26.20 20.49
C GLU A 255 14.34 -24.95 21.36
N LEU A 256 14.15 -25.12 22.67
CA LEU A 256 13.97 -24.01 23.60
C LEU A 256 14.33 -24.36 25.05
N TYR A 257 14.42 -23.30 25.87
CA TYR A 257 14.67 -23.32 27.30
C TYR A 257 13.49 -22.72 28.09
N ILE A 258 13.03 -23.46 29.09
CA ILE A 258 11.80 -23.19 29.85
C ILE A 258 12.14 -22.85 31.31
N VAL A 259 11.39 -21.94 31.92
CA VAL A 259 11.46 -21.67 33.37
C VAL A 259 10.78 -22.82 34.13
N PRO A 260 11.48 -23.52 35.04
CA PRO A 260 10.86 -24.58 35.85
C PRO A 260 9.69 -24.06 36.68
N LYS A 261 8.65 -24.87 36.84
CA LYS A 261 7.37 -24.45 37.45
C LYS A 261 7.53 -23.89 38.86
N GLU A 262 8.43 -24.48 39.63
CA GLU A 262 8.80 -24.08 40.99
C GLU A 262 9.55 -22.75 41.06
N SER A 263 10.14 -22.30 39.95
CA SER A 263 10.97 -21.09 39.87
C SER A 263 10.23 -19.88 39.27
N ILE A 264 8.99 -20.05 38.80
CA ILE A 264 8.18 -19.00 38.15
C ILE A 264 8.07 -17.75 39.03
N GLY A 265 7.76 -17.92 40.33
CA GLY A 265 7.57 -16.77 41.23
C GLY A 265 8.82 -15.89 41.32
N ALA A 266 9.99 -16.52 41.49
CA ALA A 266 11.27 -15.80 41.57
C ALA A 266 11.68 -15.18 40.23
N GLU A 267 11.39 -15.84 39.10
CA GLU A 267 11.62 -15.26 37.76
C GLU A 267 10.74 -14.04 37.50
N LYS A 268 9.46 -14.06 37.92
CA LYS A 268 8.56 -12.90 37.78
C LYS A 268 8.99 -11.72 38.66
N GLU A 269 9.51 -11.98 39.86
CA GLU A 269 10.03 -10.92 40.75
C GLU A 269 11.32 -10.28 40.21
N ASN A 270 12.21 -11.09 39.63
CA ASN A 270 13.47 -10.63 39.05
C ASN A 270 13.73 -11.34 37.71
N PRO A 271 13.23 -10.80 36.57
CA PRO A 271 13.33 -11.44 35.27
C PRO A 271 14.77 -11.78 34.85
N GLY A 272 14.98 -12.99 34.31
CA GLY A 272 16.28 -13.49 33.88
C GLY A 272 17.18 -14.00 35.02
N SER A 273 16.63 -14.22 36.22
CA SER A 273 17.39 -14.66 37.39
C SER A 273 17.46 -16.18 37.55
N GLN A 274 16.52 -16.91 36.97
CA GLN A 274 16.41 -18.36 37.16
C GLN A 274 17.14 -19.16 36.07
N ILE A 275 17.62 -20.34 36.46
CA ILE A 275 18.19 -21.31 35.52
C ILE A 275 17.05 -21.98 34.76
N ARG A 276 17.13 -21.98 33.43
CA ARG A 276 16.14 -22.61 32.55
C ARG A 276 16.56 -24.01 32.12
N THR A 277 15.59 -24.87 31.84
CA THR A 277 15.80 -26.26 31.41
C THR A 277 15.47 -26.42 29.93
N ALA A 278 16.32 -27.13 29.19
CA ALA A 278 16.04 -27.48 27.80
C ALA A 278 14.82 -28.41 27.68
N ASN A 279 14.05 -28.27 26.61
CA ASN A 279 12.94 -29.18 26.31
C ASN A 279 13.42 -30.53 25.75
N GLU A 280 12.47 -31.41 25.42
CA GLU A 280 12.78 -32.77 24.92
C GLU A 280 13.26 -32.81 23.46
N ASN A 281 12.97 -31.77 22.67
CA ASN A 281 13.29 -31.71 21.25
C ASN A 281 14.76 -31.32 21.01
N ILE A 282 15.63 -32.32 21.04
CA ILE A 282 17.09 -32.17 20.91
C ILE A 282 17.61 -33.16 19.85
N PRO A 283 18.21 -32.71 18.74
CA PRO A 283 18.36 -31.31 18.33
C PRO A 283 17.08 -30.76 17.68
N LEU A 284 16.86 -29.45 17.80
CA LEU A 284 16.04 -28.76 16.81
C LEU A 284 16.83 -28.67 15.50
N VAL A 285 16.37 -29.40 14.47
CA VAL A 285 17.05 -29.47 13.16
C VAL A 285 17.30 -28.09 12.57
N TRP A 286 16.37 -27.15 12.73
CA TRP A 286 16.51 -25.79 12.23
C TRP A 286 17.68 -25.04 12.88
N ALA A 287 17.72 -24.96 14.23
CA ALA A 287 18.82 -24.30 14.94
C ALA A 287 20.15 -24.99 14.69
N GLN A 288 20.14 -26.34 14.69
CA GLN A 288 21.34 -27.12 14.43
C GLN A 288 21.91 -26.88 13.03
N SER A 289 21.05 -26.75 12.01
CA SER A 289 21.47 -26.52 10.62
C SER A 289 22.12 -25.14 10.44
N LEU A 290 21.53 -24.09 11.02
CA LEU A 290 22.10 -22.73 10.96
C LEU A 290 23.43 -22.63 11.72
N TYR A 291 23.54 -23.31 12.87
CA TYR A 291 24.80 -23.41 13.59
C TYR A 291 25.86 -24.14 12.75
N MET A 292 25.51 -25.27 12.12
CA MET A 292 26.45 -26.02 11.28
C MET A 292 26.96 -25.19 10.10
N LEU A 293 26.11 -24.39 9.45
CA LEU A 293 26.56 -23.43 8.43
C LEU A 293 27.57 -22.44 9.00
N SER A 294 27.27 -21.87 10.17
CA SER A 294 28.16 -20.92 10.86
C SER A 294 29.51 -21.56 11.22
N ASP A 295 29.50 -22.80 11.73
CA ASP A 295 30.68 -23.56 12.13
C ASP A 295 31.56 -23.91 10.92
N MET A 296 30.96 -24.32 9.80
CA MET A 296 31.67 -24.58 8.55
C MET A 296 32.33 -23.32 7.97
N ILE A 297 31.70 -22.15 8.09
CA ILE A 297 32.31 -20.88 7.69
C ILE A 297 33.49 -20.52 8.61
N LEU A 298 33.32 -20.68 9.92
CA LEU A 298 34.37 -20.42 10.91
C LEU A 298 35.60 -21.32 10.71
N ASP A 299 35.38 -22.57 10.30
CA ASP A 299 36.43 -23.55 10.02
C ASP A 299 37.05 -23.38 8.61
N GLY A 300 36.52 -22.46 7.79
CA GLY A 300 36.98 -22.22 6.42
C GLY A 300 36.64 -23.34 5.44
N LEU A 301 35.59 -24.12 5.73
CA LEU A 301 35.04 -25.15 4.84
C LEU A 301 34.04 -24.58 3.83
N LEU A 302 33.40 -23.47 4.18
CA LEU A 302 32.51 -22.70 3.32
C LEU A 302 32.93 -21.24 3.32
N ASP A 303 32.86 -20.60 2.17
CA ASP A 303 32.91 -19.15 2.06
C ASP A 303 31.48 -18.57 2.12
N PRO A 304 31.29 -17.32 2.59
CA PRO A 304 29.99 -16.63 2.55
C PRO A 304 29.28 -16.68 1.19
N GLU A 305 30.04 -16.66 0.09
CA GLU A 305 29.51 -16.70 -1.28
C GLU A 305 28.90 -18.07 -1.64
N ASP A 306 29.29 -19.16 -0.97
CA ASP A 306 28.74 -20.49 -1.21
C ASP A 306 27.28 -20.62 -0.76
N ILE A 307 26.88 -19.84 0.26
CA ILE A 307 25.51 -19.86 0.83
C ILE A 307 24.66 -18.67 0.42
N ASP A 308 25.27 -17.63 -0.15
CA ASP A 308 24.60 -16.47 -0.75
C ASP A 308 25.12 -16.17 -2.17
N PRO A 309 25.01 -17.12 -3.12
CA PRO A 309 25.50 -16.95 -4.50
C PRO A 309 24.76 -15.85 -5.27
N LEU A 310 23.51 -15.53 -4.88
CA LEU A 310 22.77 -14.39 -5.43
C LEU A 310 23.13 -13.04 -4.76
N HIS A 311 24.12 -13.03 -3.87
CA HIS A 311 24.65 -11.85 -3.19
C HIS A 311 23.59 -10.98 -2.51
N ARG A 312 22.57 -11.60 -1.91
CA ARG A 312 21.44 -10.88 -1.33
C ARG A 312 21.85 -10.08 -0.11
N SER A 313 22.88 -10.50 0.61
CA SER A 313 23.53 -9.69 1.65
C SER A 313 23.91 -8.28 1.19
N LYS A 314 24.23 -8.09 -0.11
CA LYS A 314 24.57 -6.78 -0.70
C LYS A 314 23.33 -5.90 -0.97
N ARG A 315 22.11 -6.40 -0.77
CA ARG A 315 20.86 -5.62 -0.86
C ARG A 315 20.76 -4.58 0.26
N ILE A 316 21.30 -4.89 1.44
CA ILE A 316 21.34 -3.94 2.55
C ILE A 316 22.24 -2.76 2.17
N GLY A 317 21.69 -1.54 2.22
CA GLY A 317 22.36 -0.32 1.79
C GLY A 317 22.33 -0.07 0.29
N HIS A 318 21.64 -0.90 -0.49
CA HIS A 318 21.45 -0.66 -1.92
C HIS A 318 20.69 0.65 -2.15
N SER A 319 21.23 1.51 -3.00
CA SER A 319 20.62 2.78 -3.37
C SER A 319 20.12 2.72 -4.81
N PHE A 320 18.84 3.02 -5.01
CA PHE A 320 18.26 3.19 -6.33
C PHE A 320 18.69 4.55 -6.88
N ASN A 321 19.57 4.56 -7.88
CA ASN A 321 19.89 5.76 -8.65
C ASN A 321 19.71 5.42 -10.12
N THR A 322 18.56 5.80 -10.65
CA THR A 322 18.11 5.42 -11.98
C THR A 322 17.69 6.69 -12.72
N GLU A 323 18.03 6.76 -14.01
CA GLU A 323 17.68 7.88 -14.89
C GLU A 323 16.63 7.40 -15.89
N PRO A 324 15.33 7.67 -15.67
CA PRO A 324 14.28 7.27 -16.59
C PRO A 324 14.51 7.82 -18.01
N LEU A 325 14.29 6.97 -19.01
CA LEU A 325 14.36 7.31 -20.43
C LEU A 325 12.98 7.79 -20.90
N VAL A 326 12.90 9.00 -21.45
CA VAL A 326 11.64 9.65 -21.81
C VAL A 326 11.63 10.03 -23.29
N PRO A 327 11.17 9.14 -24.18
CA PRO A 327 10.89 9.49 -25.58
C PRO A 327 9.56 10.26 -25.68
N VAL A 328 9.53 11.31 -26.50
CA VAL A 328 8.32 12.10 -26.78
C VAL A 328 7.68 11.62 -28.08
N ILE A 329 6.48 11.04 -27.98
CA ILE A 329 5.75 10.46 -29.10
C ILE A 329 4.55 11.33 -29.44
N ALA A 330 4.48 11.80 -30.68
CA ALA A 330 3.35 12.55 -31.22
C ALA A 330 2.27 11.60 -31.76
N GLU A 331 1.00 11.88 -31.43
CA GLU A 331 -0.17 11.15 -31.92
C GLU A 331 -0.24 11.09 -33.44
N ASN A 332 0.06 12.20 -34.12
CA ASN A 332 0.01 12.30 -35.57
C ASN A 332 0.98 13.38 -36.11
N ALA A 333 1.07 13.48 -37.44
CA ALA A 333 1.97 14.44 -38.10
C ALA A 333 1.66 15.91 -37.75
N LEU A 334 0.39 16.25 -37.52
CA LEU A 334 -0.02 17.61 -37.13
C LEU A 334 0.48 17.96 -35.73
N VAL A 335 0.38 17.02 -34.78
CA VAL A 335 0.95 17.20 -33.42
C VAL A 335 2.46 17.34 -33.48
N LYS A 336 3.14 16.52 -34.31
CA LYS A 336 4.59 16.62 -34.50
C LYS A 336 5.01 17.99 -35.03
N GLU A 337 4.29 18.55 -36.00
CA GLU A 337 4.54 19.90 -36.52
C GLU A 337 4.33 20.97 -35.44
N LYS A 338 3.23 20.89 -34.68
CA LYS A 338 2.96 21.80 -33.55
C LYS A 338 4.05 21.77 -32.49
N LEU A 339 4.61 20.59 -32.17
CA LEU A 339 5.73 20.45 -31.23
C LEU A 339 7.02 21.05 -31.80
N ALA A 340 7.30 20.83 -33.08
CA ALA A 340 8.47 21.39 -33.75
C ALA A 340 8.42 22.92 -33.82
N ASP A 341 7.25 23.52 -34.06
CA ASP A 341 7.02 24.96 -34.02
C ASP A 341 7.31 25.57 -32.63
N LEU A 342 7.17 24.77 -31.57
CA LEU A 342 7.50 25.14 -30.19
C LEU A 342 8.96 24.86 -29.82
N GLY A 343 9.73 24.23 -30.70
CA GLY A 343 11.14 23.91 -30.47
C GLY A 343 11.38 22.54 -29.81
N TYR A 344 10.36 21.67 -29.71
CA TYR A 344 10.49 20.35 -29.11
C TYR A 344 10.62 19.26 -30.18
N SER A 345 11.53 18.30 -29.96
CA SER A 345 11.69 17.12 -30.81
C SER A 345 10.66 16.05 -30.47
N SER A 346 10.13 15.36 -31.48
CA SER A 346 9.19 14.25 -31.29
C SER A 346 9.12 13.32 -32.50
N GLU A 347 8.66 12.09 -32.27
CA GLU A 347 8.48 11.07 -33.30
C GLU A 347 7.01 10.61 -33.37
N THR A 348 6.54 10.26 -34.56
CA THR A 348 5.21 9.63 -34.70
C THR A 348 5.33 8.12 -34.57
N MET A 349 4.23 7.43 -34.27
CA MET A 349 4.19 5.95 -34.23
C MET A 349 4.66 5.29 -35.54
N GLU A 350 4.51 5.96 -36.68
CA GLU A 350 4.99 5.46 -37.97
C GLU A 350 6.51 5.65 -38.15
N ALA A 351 7.09 6.69 -37.53
CA ALA A 351 8.51 7.00 -37.64
C ALA A 351 9.40 6.09 -36.80
N ILE A 352 8.87 5.53 -35.71
CA ILE A 352 9.60 4.68 -34.76
C ILE A 352 9.69 3.21 -35.17
N LYS A 353 9.09 2.80 -36.31
CA LYS A 353 9.19 1.42 -36.81
C LYS A 353 10.66 1.04 -37.03
N PRO A 354 11.08 -0.19 -36.66
CA PRO A 354 10.26 -1.37 -36.41
C PRO A 354 9.69 -1.53 -34.99
N VAL A 355 10.03 -0.64 -34.04
CA VAL A 355 9.53 -0.72 -32.67
C VAL A 355 8.02 -0.47 -32.64
N ARG A 356 7.27 -1.33 -31.97
CA ARG A 356 5.81 -1.20 -31.81
C ARG A 356 5.49 -0.49 -30.50
N VAL A 357 4.56 0.47 -30.56
CA VAL A 357 4.03 1.14 -29.37
C VAL A 357 2.59 0.69 -29.15
N VAL A 358 2.32 0.17 -27.94
CA VAL A 358 1.07 -0.53 -27.63
C VAL A 358 0.50 -0.02 -26.29
N HIS A 359 -0.82 -0.11 -26.10
CA HIS A 359 -1.44 0.22 -24.82
C HIS A 359 -1.18 -0.86 -23.75
N ALA A 360 -1.05 -0.43 -22.49
CA ALA A 360 -0.76 -1.30 -21.35
C ALA A 360 -1.75 -2.47 -21.15
N ASN A 361 -2.99 -2.36 -21.63
CA ASN A 361 -4.00 -3.43 -21.52
C ASN A 361 -3.60 -4.72 -22.27
N GLN A 362 -2.84 -4.62 -23.36
CA GLN A 362 -2.33 -5.79 -24.08
C GLN A 362 -1.31 -6.55 -23.25
N LEU A 363 -0.44 -5.83 -22.52
CA LEU A 363 0.52 -6.45 -21.60
C LEU A 363 -0.20 -7.16 -20.44
N SER A 364 -1.27 -6.56 -19.91
CA SER A 364 -2.11 -7.20 -18.89
C SER A 364 -2.66 -8.55 -19.35
N ILE A 365 -3.16 -8.63 -20.60
CA ILE A 365 -3.70 -9.87 -21.17
C ILE A 365 -2.57 -10.87 -21.41
N LEU A 366 -1.43 -10.43 -21.96
CA LEU A 366 -0.27 -11.29 -22.22
C LEU A 366 0.21 -11.99 -20.93
N HIS A 367 0.28 -11.27 -19.81
CA HIS A 367 0.69 -11.87 -18.53
C HIS A 367 -0.22 -13.00 -18.04
N THR A 368 -1.48 -13.09 -18.48
CA THR A 368 -2.39 -14.18 -18.07
C THR A 368 -1.96 -15.55 -18.59
N PHE A 369 -1.15 -15.57 -19.64
CA PHE A 369 -0.62 -16.81 -20.23
C PHE A 369 0.63 -17.33 -19.51
N LEU A 370 1.31 -16.51 -18.70
CA LEU A 370 2.52 -16.93 -17.97
C LEU A 370 2.20 -18.02 -16.95
N GLY A 371 2.80 -19.20 -17.14
CA GLY A 371 2.59 -20.40 -16.31
C GLY A 371 1.34 -21.20 -16.67
N GLN A 372 0.67 -20.93 -17.79
CA GLN A 372 -0.39 -21.83 -18.26
C GLN A 372 0.19 -23.19 -18.63
N ASN A 373 -0.36 -24.26 -18.06
CA ASN A 373 0.08 -25.62 -18.36
C ASN A 373 -1.10 -26.59 -18.33
N GLU A 374 -1.51 -27.08 -19.50
CA GLU A 374 -2.65 -27.99 -19.64
C GLU A 374 -2.43 -29.34 -18.95
N LYS A 375 -1.19 -29.85 -18.97
CA LYS A 375 -0.84 -31.16 -18.38
C LYS A 375 -0.97 -31.14 -16.86
N LEU A 376 -0.62 -30.03 -16.22
CA LEU A 376 -0.72 -29.82 -14.77
C LEU A 376 -2.04 -29.14 -14.35
N SER A 377 -2.91 -28.78 -15.30
CA SER A 377 -4.15 -28.03 -15.03
C SER A 377 -3.93 -26.67 -14.36
N LEU A 378 -2.85 -25.97 -14.76
CA LEU A 378 -2.52 -24.63 -14.26
C LEU A 378 -3.02 -23.57 -15.23
N SER A 379 -3.76 -22.58 -14.71
CA SER A 379 -4.39 -21.51 -15.49
C SER A 379 -3.52 -20.27 -15.71
N GLY A 380 -2.33 -20.21 -15.12
CA GLY A 380 -1.47 -19.02 -15.16
C GLY A 380 -1.99 -17.88 -14.26
N ARG A 381 -1.64 -16.64 -14.61
CA ARG A 381 -1.94 -15.44 -13.81
C ARG A 381 -3.35 -14.90 -14.08
N ASN A 382 -3.98 -14.34 -13.05
CA ASN A 382 -5.20 -13.55 -13.20
C ASN A 382 -4.94 -12.26 -14.01
N LEU A 383 -5.97 -11.77 -14.70
CA LEU A 383 -5.91 -10.50 -15.42
C LEU A 383 -5.77 -9.35 -14.43
N LEU A 384 -4.62 -8.66 -14.46
CA LEU A 384 -4.31 -7.51 -13.63
C LEU A 384 -3.75 -6.39 -14.50
N VAL A 385 -4.07 -5.14 -14.16
CA VAL A 385 -3.63 -3.99 -14.95
C VAL A 385 -2.12 -3.79 -14.84
N ALA A 386 -1.41 -3.78 -15.96
CA ALA A 386 0.01 -3.44 -16.01
C ALA A 386 0.23 -1.97 -15.59
N ARG A 387 1.04 -1.77 -14.54
CA ARG A 387 1.33 -0.44 -13.95
C ARG A 387 2.70 0.08 -14.38
N THR A 388 3.04 1.29 -13.92
CA THR A 388 4.23 2.04 -14.34
C THR A 388 5.51 1.21 -14.39
N MET A 389 5.87 0.47 -13.33
CA MET A 389 7.10 -0.36 -13.33
C MET A 389 7.04 -1.53 -14.31
N THR A 390 5.85 -2.05 -14.58
CA THR A 390 5.63 -3.16 -15.51
C THR A 390 5.69 -2.65 -16.96
N THR A 391 5.10 -1.50 -17.25
CA THR A 391 5.11 -0.91 -18.60
C THR A 391 6.43 -0.24 -18.97
N ALA A 392 7.23 0.19 -17.98
CA ALA A 392 8.43 1.01 -18.20
C ALA A 392 9.66 0.21 -18.67
N ARG A 393 9.46 -0.73 -19.60
CA ARG A 393 10.45 -1.67 -20.12
C ARG A 393 10.32 -1.80 -21.64
N VAL A 394 11.42 -2.16 -22.28
CA VAL A 394 11.36 -2.69 -23.65
C VAL A 394 11.05 -4.17 -23.54
N HIS A 395 10.02 -4.62 -24.23
CA HIS A 395 9.63 -6.02 -24.26
C HIS A 395 10.00 -6.61 -25.61
N LEU A 396 10.66 -7.77 -25.60
CA LEU A 396 10.89 -8.56 -26.79
C LEU A 396 9.84 -9.67 -26.85
N PHE A 397 9.05 -9.69 -27.92
CA PHE A 397 8.01 -10.69 -28.14
C PHE A 397 8.08 -11.16 -29.59
N GLU A 398 8.32 -12.46 -29.81
CA GLU A 398 8.44 -13.06 -31.15
C GLU A 398 9.50 -12.35 -32.05
N GLY A 399 10.53 -11.77 -31.42
CA GLY A 399 11.58 -11.01 -32.10
C GLY A 399 11.25 -9.56 -32.42
N GLU A 400 10.06 -9.06 -32.06
CA GLU A 400 9.68 -7.65 -32.17
C GLU A 400 9.92 -6.90 -30.85
N GLU A 401 10.50 -5.70 -30.93
CA GLU A 401 10.65 -4.80 -29.79
C GLU A 401 9.37 -3.97 -29.59
N ILE A 402 8.87 -3.97 -28.35
CA ILE A 402 7.61 -3.34 -27.98
C ILE A 402 7.83 -2.43 -26.78
N VAL A 403 7.27 -1.22 -26.86
CA VAL A 403 7.21 -0.28 -25.75
C VAL A 403 5.75 0.00 -25.43
N PHE A 404 5.37 -0.20 -24.17
CA PHE A 404 4.00 0.05 -23.73
C PHE A 404 3.83 1.50 -23.27
N LEU A 405 2.76 2.14 -23.72
CA LEU A 405 2.35 3.43 -23.18
C LEU A 405 1.93 3.27 -21.72
N PRO A 406 2.23 4.27 -20.86
CA PRO A 406 1.71 4.30 -19.49
C PRO A 406 0.19 4.09 -19.44
N TYR A 407 -0.29 3.39 -18.42
CA TYR A 407 -1.70 2.98 -18.31
C TYR A 407 -2.71 4.14 -18.38
N TYR A 408 -2.33 5.36 -17.96
CA TYR A 408 -3.20 6.54 -17.98
C TYR A 408 -3.38 7.15 -19.38
N PHE A 409 -2.70 6.61 -20.41
CA PHE A 409 -2.99 6.89 -21.82
C PHE A 409 -4.01 5.92 -22.43
N ASN A 410 -4.63 5.05 -21.63
CA ASN A 410 -5.68 4.14 -22.12
C ASN A 410 -6.89 4.95 -22.65
N PRO A 411 -7.30 4.77 -23.93
CA PRO A 411 -8.44 5.47 -24.52
C PRO A 411 -9.78 5.18 -23.83
N GLN A 412 -9.94 4.01 -23.21
CA GLN A 412 -11.17 3.61 -22.52
C GLN A 412 -11.19 4.00 -21.04
N GLY A 413 -10.17 4.72 -20.57
CA GLY A 413 -10.01 5.09 -19.17
C GLY A 413 -11.04 6.09 -18.63
N PHE A 414 -10.92 6.37 -17.34
CA PHE A 414 -11.66 7.43 -16.65
C PHE A 414 -11.23 8.83 -17.14
N TYR A 415 -12.08 9.84 -16.96
CA TYR A 415 -11.89 11.19 -17.53
C TYR A 415 -10.66 11.95 -17.02
N PHE A 416 -9.94 11.43 -16.01
CA PHE A 416 -8.71 12.03 -15.48
C PHE A 416 -7.64 12.25 -16.56
N SER A 417 -7.58 11.36 -17.56
CA SER A 417 -6.60 11.49 -18.64
C SER A 417 -6.89 12.69 -19.55
N SER A 418 -8.09 13.29 -19.48
CA SER A 418 -8.47 14.45 -20.27
C SER A 418 -8.14 15.78 -19.59
N ASP A 419 -7.76 15.78 -18.31
CA ASP A 419 -7.19 16.95 -17.63
C ASP A 419 -5.67 16.92 -17.81
N THR A 420 -5.16 17.72 -18.75
CA THR A 420 -3.73 17.68 -19.12
C THR A 420 -2.82 18.05 -17.93
N LYS A 421 -3.25 18.95 -17.04
CA LYS A 421 -2.43 19.31 -15.87
C LYS A 421 -2.32 18.14 -14.92
N LEU A 422 -3.42 17.45 -14.63
CA LEU A 422 -3.40 16.24 -13.80
C LEU A 422 -2.59 15.10 -14.46
N LEU A 423 -2.66 14.96 -15.78
CA LEU A 423 -1.87 13.97 -16.51
C LEU A 423 -0.37 14.26 -16.43
N VAL A 424 0.04 15.53 -16.55
CA VAL A 424 1.43 15.96 -16.36
C VAL A 424 1.91 15.62 -14.96
N GLU A 425 1.13 15.92 -13.93
CA GLU A 425 1.45 15.53 -12.56
C GLU A 425 1.65 14.02 -12.46
N HIS A 426 0.69 13.21 -12.92
CA HIS A 426 0.79 11.75 -12.90
C HIS A 426 2.05 11.21 -13.60
N PHE A 427 2.46 11.88 -14.69
CA PHE A 427 3.70 11.55 -15.39
C PHE A 427 4.93 11.87 -14.53
N ARG A 428 5.02 13.06 -13.93
CA ARG A 428 6.11 13.45 -13.03
C ARG A 428 6.25 12.51 -11.84
N ALA A 429 5.14 12.13 -11.20
CA ALA A 429 5.19 11.11 -10.15
C ALA A 429 5.62 9.75 -10.65
N SER A 430 5.25 9.36 -11.88
CA SER A 430 5.72 8.10 -12.45
C SER A 430 7.24 8.12 -12.62
N LEU A 431 7.83 9.25 -13.03
CA LEU A 431 9.29 9.44 -13.08
C LEU A 431 9.92 9.34 -11.68
N LYS A 432 9.38 10.07 -10.70
CA LYS A 432 9.84 10.03 -9.30
C LYS A 432 9.76 8.61 -8.72
N PHE A 433 8.64 7.93 -8.94
CA PHE A 433 8.42 6.56 -8.49
C PHE A 433 9.43 5.59 -9.11
N LEU A 434 9.65 5.68 -10.43
CA LEU A 434 10.66 4.87 -11.12
C LEU A 434 12.05 5.15 -10.57
N ALA A 435 12.48 6.41 -10.48
CA ALA A 435 13.80 6.76 -9.96
C ALA A 435 14.04 6.22 -8.54
N MET A 436 13.01 6.21 -7.69
CA MET A 436 13.11 5.78 -6.29
C MET A 436 12.95 4.26 -6.07
N GLN A 437 12.31 3.53 -6.97
CA GLN A 437 11.92 2.12 -6.75
C GLN A 437 12.47 1.14 -7.79
N TRP A 438 13.09 1.66 -8.85
CA TRP A 438 13.61 0.84 -9.93
C TRP A 438 14.89 0.11 -9.53
N ASP A 439 14.90 -1.18 -9.79
CA ASP A 439 15.91 -2.13 -9.31
C ASP A 439 16.42 -3.04 -10.46
N GLY A 440 16.05 -2.70 -11.70
CA GLY A 440 16.45 -3.45 -12.88
C GLY A 440 17.86 -3.07 -13.35
N SER A 441 18.55 -4.02 -13.99
CA SER A 441 19.91 -3.89 -14.54
C SER A 441 20.08 -2.94 -15.76
N GLY A 442 19.12 -2.05 -16.01
CA GLY A 442 19.08 -1.06 -17.10
C GLY A 442 18.05 0.01 -16.79
N ASN A 443 17.98 1.10 -17.55
CA ASN A 443 17.08 2.21 -17.22
C ASN A 443 15.61 1.92 -17.61
N PRO A 444 14.63 2.40 -16.85
CA PRO A 444 13.22 2.32 -17.21
C PRO A 444 12.93 3.26 -18.37
N ILE A 445 12.15 2.80 -19.35
CA ILE A 445 11.72 3.63 -20.48
C ILE A 445 10.23 3.94 -20.38
N ILE A 446 9.88 5.23 -20.37
CA ILE A 446 8.51 5.68 -20.17
C ILE A 446 8.14 6.74 -21.24
N PRO A 447 7.47 6.35 -22.33
CA PRO A 447 7.07 7.30 -23.36
C PRO A 447 6.06 8.33 -22.87
N PHE A 448 6.26 9.58 -23.28
CA PHE A 448 5.25 10.63 -23.14
C PHE A 448 4.49 10.81 -24.45
N PHE A 449 3.21 10.42 -24.45
CA PHE A 449 2.37 10.45 -25.65
C PHE A 449 1.56 11.75 -25.74
N VAL A 450 1.92 12.62 -26.70
CA VAL A 450 1.29 13.92 -26.90
C VAL A 450 0.12 13.80 -27.87
N ARG A 451 -1.08 14.13 -27.38
CA ARG A 451 -2.32 14.14 -28.16
C ARG A 451 -2.67 15.55 -28.64
N GLU A 452 -3.45 15.65 -29.70
CA GLU A 452 -3.92 16.93 -30.22
C GLU A 452 -4.76 17.71 -29.20
N SER A 453 -5.55 17.02 -28.38
CA SER A 453 -6.39 17.65 -27.34
C SER A 453 -5.61 18.46 -26.30
N MET A 454 -4.34 18.12 -26.06
CA MET A 454 -3.48 18.77 -25.06
C MET A 454 -3.04 20.19 -25.45
N PHE A 455 -3.24 20.61 -26.70
CA PHE A 455 -2.89 21.95 -27.18
C PHE A 455 -3.97 23.01 -26.92
N SER A 456 -5.01 22.68 -26.15
CA SER A 456 -6.05 23.64 -25.79
C SER A 456 -5.46 24.83 -24.99
N GLU A 457 -5.94 26.07 -25.22
CA GLU A 457 -5.35 27.29 -24.62
C GLU A 457 -5.23 27.26 -23.09
N ARG A 458 -6.14 26.56 -22.39
CA ARG A 458 -6.13 26.47 -20.92
C ARG A 458 -5.09 25.49 -20.37
N GLU A 459 -4.64 24.54 -21.18
CA GLU A 459 -3.85 23.38 -20.76
C GLU A 459 -2.42 23.39 -21.31
N ARG A 460 -2.21 24.11 -22.41
CA ARG A 460 -0.92 24.22 -23.09
C ARG A 460 0.23 24.61 -22.14
N GLY A 461 -0.04 25.40 -21.10
CA GLY A 461 0.97 25.83 -20.12
C GLY A 461 1.63 24.64 -19.42
N ALA A 462 0.84 23.73 -18.84
CA ALA A 462 1.36 22.57 -18.11
C ALA A 462 2.11 21.58 -19.04
N LEU A 463 1.63 21.41 -20.27
CA LEU A 463 2.32 20.61 -21.30
C LEU A 463 3.69 21.20 -21.62
N VAL A 464 3.75 22.51 -21.88
CA VAL A 464 5.00 23.22 -22.21
C VAL A 464 5.99 23.15 -21.05
N GLU A 465 5.52 23.34 -19.80
CA GLU A 465 6.36 23.19 -18.60
C GLU A 465 6.97 21.79 -18.50
N LEU A 466 6.20 20.74 -18.76
CA LEU A 466 6.74 19.37 -18.77
C LEU A 466 7.73 19.15 -19.92
N LEU A 467 7.44 19.64 -21.12
CA LEU A 467 8.34 19.50 -22.27
C LEU A 467 9.66 20.26 -22.06
N ASP A 468 9.63 21.42 -21.42
CA ASP A 468 10.82 22.16 -21.00
C ASP A 468 11.68 21.35 -20.04
N ASP A 469 11.05 20.67 -19.08
CA ASP A 469 11.75 19.83 -18.10
C ASP A 469 12.34 18.58 -18.76
N ILE A 470 11.60 17.94 -19.68
CA ILE A 470 12.09 16.83 -20.50
C ILE A 470 13.30 17.26 -21.33
N GLN A 471 13.23 18.41 -22.01
CA GLN A 471 14.32 18.93 -22.82
C GLN A 471 15.55 19.34 -22.00
N LYS A 472 15.36 19.77 -20.75
CA LYS A 472 16.44 20.05 -19.79
C LYS A 472 17.00 18.81 -19.11
N GLU A 473 16.42 17.64 -19.35
CA GLU A 473 16.80 16.37 -18.74
C GLU A 473 16.66 16.34 -17.20
N GLU A 474 15.75 17.15 -16.66
CA GLU A 474 15.49 17.24 -15.22
C GLU A 474 14.02 17.54 -14.92
N SER A 475 13.37 16.71 -14.09
CA SER A 475 11.99 16.93 -13.61
C SER A 475 11.90 16.67 -12.11
N ASP A 476 11.49 17.67 -11.32
CA ASP A 476 11.34 17.57 -9.85
C ASP A 476 12.58 17.02 -9.12
N GLY A 477 13.78 17.40 -9.59
CA GLY A 477 15.05 16.93 -9.04
C GLY A 477 15.43 15.50 -9.45
N ILE A 478 14.67 14.89 -10.36
CA ILE A 478 14.99 13.61 -10.98
C ILE A 478 15.67 13.88 -12.32
N VAL A 479 16.87 13.33 -12.49
CA VAL A 479 17.59 13.34 -13.77
C VAL A 479 16.92 12.32 -14.70
N ILE A 480 16.63 12.74 -15.93
CA ILE A 480 16.03 11.91 -16.98
C ILE A 480 16.86 12.00 -18.25
N GLN A 481 16.72 11.04 -19.15
CA GLN A 481 17.36 11.09 -20.47
C GLN A 481 16.27 11.15 -21.55
N THR A 482 16.43 12.01 -22.55
CA THR A 482 15.45 12.13 -23.65
C THR A 482 16.15 12.05 -25.02
N GLY A 483 15.42 11.60 -26.03
CA GLY A 483 15.96 11.42 -27.37
C GLY A 483 15.04 10.61 -28.26
N PRO A 484 15.44 10.41 -29.53
CA PRO A 484 14.79 9.45 -30.42
C PRO A 484 14.75 8.05 -29.79
N LEU A 485 13.66 7.32 -30.01
CA LEU A 485 13.45 6.04 -29.36
C LEU A 485 14.60 5.07 -29.61
N GLU A 486 15.07 4.96 -30.87
CA GLU A 486 16.17 4.08 -31.29
C GLU A 486 17.48 4.32 -30.50
N GLU A 487 17.75 5.57 -30.12
CA GLU A 487 18.96 5.93 -29.36
C GLU A 487 18.86 5.53 -27.87
N LEU A 488 17.64 5.48 -27.33
CA LEU A 488 17.37 5.17 -25.92
C LEU A 488 17.31 3.65 -25.65
N LEU A 489 16.88 2.83 -26.62
CA LEU A 489 16.69 1.39 -26.46
C LEU A 489 17.90 0.64 -25.87
N PRO A 490 19.16 0.89 -26.27
CA PRO A 490 20.31 0.15 -25.75
C PRO A 490 20.55 0.34 -24.24
N SER A 491 20.09 1.46 -23.68
CA SER A 491 20.20 1.77 -22.26
C SER A 491 18.99 1.27 -21.46
N ALA A 492 17.91 0.88 -22.13
CA ALA A 492 16.67 0.48 -21.51
C ALA A 492 16.74 -0.96 -20.95
N LYS A 493 15.97 -1.24 -19.89
CA LYS A 493 15.76 -2.61 -19.44
C LYS A 493 14.95 -3.38 -20.48
N LEU A 494 15.57 -4.45 -20.99
CA LEU A 494 14.93 -5.45 -21.84
C LEU A 494 14.31 -6.56 -20.99
N GLU A 495 13.08 -6.90 -21.30
CA GLU A 495 12.37 -8.09 -20.82
C GLU A 495 11.99 -8.96 -22.02
N ARG A 496 12.27 -10.26 -21.97
CA ARG A 496 11.89 -11.19 -23.04
C ARG A 496 10.63 -11.93 -22.64
N LEU A 497 9.65 -12.00 -23.53
CA LEU A 497 8.36 -12.68 -23.31
C LEU A 497 8.10 -13.69 -24.44
N ASP A 498 9.15 -14.39 -24.86
CA ASP A 498 9.08 -15.37 -25.95
C ASP A 498 8.26 -16.61 -25.51
N ASP A 499 7.72 -17.36 -26.48
CA ASP A 499 7.00 -18.64 -26.30
C ASP A 499 5.64 -18.64 -25.58
N ILE A 500 4.94 -17.49 -25.55
CA ILE A 500 3.59 -17.39 -24.99
C ILE A 500 2.53 -17.85 -26.02
N HIS A 501 1.96 -19.03 -25.81
CA HIS A 501 1.03 -19.74 -26.70
C HIS A 501 -0.04 -18.87 -27.41
N GLY A 502 0.21 -18.52 -28.69
CA GLY A 502 -0.84 -18.10 -29.64
C GLY A 502 -1.44 -16.71 -29.44
N PHE A 503 -0.91 -15.89 -28.54
CA PHE A 503 -1.36 -14.50 -28.34
C PHE A 503 -0.93 -13.60 -29.49
N LYS A 504 -1.82 -12.73 -29.98
CA LYS A 504 -1.51 -11.73 -31.01
C LYS A 504 -1.74 -10.33 -30.47
N LEU A 505 -0.68 -9.53 -30.49
CA LEU A 505 -0.71 -8.13 -30.07
C LEU A 505 -1.52 -7.28 -31.05
N GLN A 506 -2.47 -6.53 -30.50
CA GLN A 506 -3.17 -5.46 -31.23
C GLN A 506 -2.38 -4.16 -31.12
N ASP A 507 -2.32 -3.39 -32.21
CA ASP A 507 -1.69 -2.07 -32.21
C ASP A 507 -2.51 -1.06 -31.39
N ALA A 508 -1.87 0.04 -30.97
CA ALA A 508 -2.56 1.16 -30.35
C ALA A 508 -3.50 1.83 -31.38
N GLU A 509 -4.79 1.49 -31.36
CA GLU A 509 -5.78 2.11 -32.24
C GLU A 509 -6.05 3.57 -31.82
N MET A 510 -6.12 4.47 -32.81
CA MET A 510 -6.60 5.83 -32.60
C MET A 510 -8.12 5.81 -32.38
N LEU A 511 -8.61 6.45 -31.31
CA LEU A 511 -10.04 6.70 -31.14
C LEU A 511 -10.52 7.63 -32.27
N VAL A 512 -11.16 7.06 -33.30
CA VAL A 512 -11.89 7.85 -34.28
C VAL A 512 -13.24 8.22 -33.65
N THR A 513 -13.34 9.44 -33.11
CA THR A 513 -14.64 9.98 -32.69
C THR A 513 -15.44 10.33 -33.93
N ASP A 514 -16.19 9.37 -34.45
CA ASP A 514 -17.14 9.63 -35.52
C ASP A 514 -18.36 10.35 -34.92
N ASP A 515 -18.49 11.64 -35.25
CA ASP A 515 -19.60 12.53 -34.86
C ASP A 515 -20.70 12.54 -35.93
N THR A 516 -21.00 11.36 -36.47
CA THR A 516 -21.97 11.19 -37.57
C THR A 516 -23.41 11.48 -37.16
N LEU A 517 -23.69 11.62 -35.85
CA LEU A 517 -25.03 11.81 -35.32
C LEU A 517 -25.43 13.27 -35.05
N GLY A 518 -24.49 14.23 -35.04
CA GLY A 518 -24.80 15.66 -34.85
C GLY A 518 -25.51 16.01 -33.52
N ILE A 519 -25.49 15.11 -32.53
CA ILE A 519 -26.18 15.25 -31.23
C ILE A 519 -25.48 16.29 -30.34
N CYS A 520 -24.18 16.49 -30.53
CA CYS A 520 -23.36 17.40 -29.74
C CYS A 520 -22.52 18.29 -30.66
N SER A 521 -22.65 19.61 -30.56
CA SER A 521 -21.72 20.52 -31.23
C SER A 521 -20.36 20.49 -30.51
N GLN A 522 -19.25 20.72 -31.22
CA GLN A 522 -17.94 20.96 -30.59
C GLN A 522 -17.71 22.46 -30.25
N GLU A 523 -18.75 23.29 -30.39
CA GLU A 523 -18.64 24.72 -30.08
C GLU A 523 -18.49 24.92 -28.56
N LYS A 524 -17.49 25.71 -28.18
CA LYS A 524 -17.25 26.15 -26.81
C LYS A 524 -18.27 27.24 -26.44
N GLU A 525 -19.42 26.85 -25.90
CA GLU A 525 -20.31 27.81 -25.27
C GLU A 525 -19.73 28.25 -23.92
N LYS A 526 -19.67 29.56 -23.69
CA LYS A 526 -18.84 30.18 -22.63
C LYS A 526 -19.33 29.98 -21.19
N HIS A 527 -20.43 29.28 -20.95
CA HIS A 527 -21.01 29.18 -19.62
C HIS A 527 -21.60 27.79 -19.36
N THR A 528 -20.99 27.04 -18.42
CA THR A 528 -21.70 25.99 -17.69
C THR A 528 -22.76 26.71 -16.85
N VAL A 529 -24.00 26.77 -17.34
CA VAL A 529 -25.10 27.40 -16.61
C VAL A 529 -25.65 26.37 -15.62
N GLN A 530 -25.60 26.69 -14.34
CA GLN A 530 -26.33 25.97 -13.30
C GLN A 530 -27.81 26.30 -13.47
N LEU A 531 -28.64 25.27 -13.69
CA LEU A 531 -30.07 25.47 -13.86
C LEU A 531 -30.69 25.99 -12.56
N SER A 532 -31.65 26.90 -12.69
CA SER A 532 -32.44 27.37 -11.56
C SER A 532 -33.35 26.25 -11.04
N SER A 533 -33.82 26.37 -9.79
CA SER A 533 -34.78 25.43 -9.24
C SER A 533 -36.09 25.37 -10.05
N GLU A 534 -36.43 26.45 -10.75
CA GLU A 534 -37.63 26.54 -11.60
C GLU A 534 -37.45 25.73 -12.90
N GLU A 535 -36.27 25.80 -13.52
CA GLU A 535 -35.94 25.02 -14.72
C GLU A 535 -35.87 23.52 -14.41
N ILE A 536 -35.31 23.14 -13.26
CA ILE A 536 -35.29 21.73 -12.82
C ILE A 536 -36.71 21.22 -12.58
N GLN A 537 -37.59 22.04 -11.97
CA GLN A 537 -38.98 21.66 -11.75
C GLN A 537 -39.74 21.52 -13.07
N TYR A 538 -39.49 22.41 -14.03
CA TYR A 538 -40.03 22.33 -15.38
C TYR A 538 -39.69 20.98 -16.04
N ILE A 539 -38.42 20.58 -16.05
CA ILE A 539 -37.99 19.28 -16.61
C ILE A 539 -38.71 18.10 -15.94
N ARG A 540 -38.97 18.17 -14.63
CA ARG A 540 -39.67 17.11 -13.89
C ARG A 540 -41.15 17.02 -14.19
N GLU A 541 -41.79 18.10 -14.63
CA GLU A 541 -43.23 18.12 -14.89
C GLU A 541 -43.57 17.81 -16.36
N GLU A 542 -42.59 17.86 -17.25
CA GLU A 542 -42.77 17.68 -18.69
C GLU A 542 -42.92 16.22 -19.16
N ASP A 543 -43.57 16.06 -20.31
CA ASP A 543 -43.85 14.78 -20.97
C ASP A 543 -42.63 14.22 -21.71
N GLU A 544 -42.57 12.89 -21.85
CA GLU A 544 -41.43 12.17 -22.44
C GLU A 544 -41.09 12.59 -23.87
N THR A 545 -42.08 12.94 -24.69
CA THR A 545 -41.86 13.42 -26.06
C THR A 545 -41.17 14.77 -26.08
N VAL A 546 -41.52 15.66 -25.16
CA VAL A 546 -40.92 16.99 -25.02
C VAL A 546 -39.48 16.85 -24.51
N LEU A 547 -39.24 15.94 -23.56
CA LEU A 547 -37.89 15.65 -23.07
C LEU A 547 -36.98 15.11 -24.18
N VAL A 548 -37.48 14.25 -25.07
CA VAL A 548 -36.71 13.79 -26.25
C VAL A 548 -36.40 14.94 -27.20
N GLU A 549 -37.36 15.83 -27.47
CA GLU A 549 -37.14 17.00 -28.32
C GLU A 549 -36.08 17.93 -27.74
N ILE A 550 -36.09 18.17 -26.42
CA ILE A 550 -35.08 18.96 -25.73
C ILE A 550 -33.71 18.27 -25.80
N LEU A 551 -33.64 16.96 -25.53
CA LEU A 551 -32.39 16.21 -25.53
C LEU A 551 -31.69 16.26 -26.91
N LEU A 552 -32.46 16.29 -27.99
CA LEU A 552 -31.95 16.38 -29.36
C LEU A 552 -31.70 17.81 -29.83
N GLY A 553 -32.58 18.76 -29.47
CA GLY A 553 -32.58 20.12 -30.01
C GLY A 553 -31.83 21.18 -29.20
N GLU A 554 -31.67 20.98 -27.89
CA GLU A 554 -30.98 21.93 -27.02
C GLU A 554 -29.48 22.01 -27.38
N LYS A 555 -28.83 23.14 -27.11
CA LYS A 555 -27.37 23.29 -27.28
C LYS A 555 -26.63 23.22 -25.95
N ILE A 556 -27.29 23.64 -24.88
CA ILE A 556 -26.72 23.67 -23.54
C ILE A 556 -26.60 22.24 -22.98
N ARG A 557 -25.36 21.74 -22.87
CA ARG A 557 -25.07 20.37 -22.39
C ARG A 557 -25.52 20.14 -20.95
N SER A 558 -25.43 21.14 -20.07
CA SER A 558 -25.94 21.01 -18.69
C SER A 558 -27.43 20.74 -18.67
N TYR A 559 -28.21 21.48 -19.47
CA TYR A 559 -29.66 21.27 -19.60
C TYR A 559 -30.00 19.87 -20.14
N LYS A 560 -29.29 19.41 -21.19
CA LYS A 560 -29.40 18.02 -21.69
C LYS A 560 -29.11 16.98 -20.61
N THR A 561 -28.17 17.26 -19.72
CA THR A 561 -27.79 16.33 -18.64
C THR A 561 -28.91 16.18 -17.63
N TYR A 562 -29.59 17.26 -17.22
CA TYR A 562 -30.75 17.17 -16.33
C TYR A 562 -31.92 16.43 -16.98
N VAL A 563 -32.18 16.67 -18.25
CA VAL A 563 -33.20 15.94 -19.02
C VAL A 563 -32.85 14.45 -19.11
N LEU A 564 -31.58 14.14 -19.37
CA LEU A 564 -31.07 12.78 -19.42
C LEU A 564 -31.21 12.07 -18.06
N GLU A 565 -30.82 12.72 -16.95
CA GLU A 565 -30.99 12.19 -15.58
C GLU A 565 -32.46 11.84 -15.31
N GLU A 566 -33.38 12.74 -15.63
CA GLU A 566 -34.82 12.55 -15.43
C GLU A 566 -35.37 11.40 -16.30
N MET A 567 -35.04 11.38 -17.60
CA MET A 567 -35.46 10.32 -18.51
C MET A 567 -34.88 8.95 -18.11
N TRP A 568 -33.63 8.92 -17.66
CA TRP A 568 -32.96 7.71 -17.22
C TRP A 568 -33.61 7.13 -15.96
N GLN A 569 -34.03 7.99 -15.01
CA GLN A 569 -34.80 7.56 -13.84
C GLN A 569 -36.18 7.00 -14.23
N ARG A 570 -36.86 7.59 -15.23
CA ARG A 570 -38.20 7.16 -15.67
C ARG A 570 -38.21 5.89 -16.51
N LYS A 571 -37.25 5.71 -17.43
CA LYS A 571 -37.27 4.68 -18.47
C LYS A 571 -36.08 3.73 -18.48
N GLY A 572 -34.99 4.09 -17.81
CA GLY A 572 -33.74 3.33 -17.81
C GLY A 572 -32.90 3.50 -19.08
N ALA A 573 -31.68 2.96 -19.04
CA ALA A 573 -30.62 3.18 -20.04
C ALA A 573 -30.97 2.72 -21.47
N PHE A 574 -31.83 1.69 -21.60
CA PHE A 574 -32.16 1.03 -22.86
C PHE A 574 -33.39 1.61 -23.56
N PHE A 575 -33.91 2.75 -23.10
CA PHE A 575 -35.02 3.42 -23.76
C PHE A 575 -34.61 3.87 -25.16
N GLU A 576 -35.34 3.41 -26.17
CA GLU A 576 -35.11 3.73 -27.58
C GLU A 576 -36.10 4.80 -28.06
N PHE A 577 -35.58 5.74 -28.84
CA PHE A 577 -36.39 6.75 -29.54
C PHE A 577 -35.82 7.03 -30.93
N SER A 578 -36.70 7.45 -31.84
CA SER A 578 -36.35 7.65 -33.25
C SER A 578 -35.78 9.04 -33.50
N THR A 579 -34.68 9.10 -34.25
CA THR A 579 -34.07 10.32 -34.79
C THR A 579 -34.08 10.29 -36.32
N GLU A 580 -33.71 11.41 -36.97
CA GLU A 580 -33.59 11.49 -38.42
C GLU A 580 -32.59 10.49 -39.02
N GLN A 581 -31.67 9.94 -38.22
CA GLN A 581 -30.58 9.03 -38.63
C GLN A 581 -30.78 7.58 -38.18
N GLY A 582 -31.85 7.27 -37.43
CA GLY A 582 -32.15 5.94 -36.91
C GLY A 582 -32.66 5.94 -35.47
N ASN A 583 -32.93 4.76 -34.92
CA ASN A 583 -33.24 4.61 -33.49
C ASN A 583 -31.95 4.68 -32.67
N ILE A 584 -31.97 5.47 -31.60
CA ILE A 584 -30.87 5.57 -30.64
C ILE A 584 -31.37 5.28 -29.22
N THR A 585 -30.46 4.89 -28.35
CA THR A 585 -30.74 4.64 -26.92
C THR A 585 -30.29 5.81 -26.05
N LEU A 586 -30.89 5.95 -24.86
CA LEU A 586 -30.38 6.89 -23.85
C LEU A 586 -28.93 6.62 -23.46
N SER A 587 -28.50 5.35 -23.43
CA SER A 587 -27.10 4.98 -23.18
C SER A 587 -26.12 5.54 -24.23
N LEU A 588 -26.49 5.52 -25.52
CA LEU A 588 -25.67 6.08 -26.58
C LEU A 588 -25.61 7.61 -26.49
N VAL A 589 -26.72 8.26 -26.13
CA VAL A 589 -26.75 9.72 -25.88
C VAL A 589 -25.86 10.09 -24.70
N ALA A 590 -25.96 9.36 -23.59
CA ALA A 590 -25.10 9.55 -22.42
C ALA A 590 -23.62 9.42 -22.79
N GLN A 591 -23.26 8.38 -23.55
CA GLN A 591 -21.88 8.17 -24.02
C GLN A 591 -21.39 9.37 -24.87
N LYS A 592 -22.17 9.80 -25.88
CA LYS A 592 -21.78 10.91 -26.75
C LYS A 592 -21.71 12.25 -26.01
N LEU A 593 -22.66 12.49 -25.10
CA LEU A 593 -22.65 13.70 -24.27
C LEU A 593 -21.46 13.70 -23.30
N TYR A 594 -21.11 12.55 -22.73
CA TYR A 594 -19.91 12.37 -21.90
C TYR A 594 -18.63 12.65 -22.69
N GLU A 595 -18.47 12.05 -23.88
CA GLU A 595 -17.31 12.28 -24.76
C GLU A 595 -17.17 13.77 -25.13
N SER A 596 -18.27 14.41 -25.55
CA SER A 596 -18.29 15.84 -25.91
C SER A 596 -17.98 16.75 -24.72
N ALA A 597 -18.61 16.51 -23.56
CA ALA A 597 -18.39 17.30 -22.35
C ALA A 597 -16.95 17.15 -21.83
N THR A 598 -16.36 15.96 -21.99
CA THR A 598 -14.96 15.69 -21.64
C THR A 598 -14.02 16.52 -22.51
N VAL A 599 -14.22 16.57 -23.83
CA VAL A 599 -13.41 17.42 -24.74
C VAL A 599 -13.57 18.91 -24.44
N CYS A 600 -14.73 19.33 -23.94
CA CYS A 600 -15.01 20.73 -23.60
C CYS A 600 -14.60 21.13 -22.16
N HIS A 601 -14.11 20.19 -21.35
CA HIS A 601 -13.78 20.37 -19.92
C HIS A 601 -14.97 20.85 -19.07
N GLU A 602 -16.17 20.36 -19.37
CA GLU A 602 -17.39 20.62 -18.59
C GLU A 602 -17.53 19.60 -17.45
N TRP A 603 -16.69 19.74 -16.42
CA TRP A 603 -16.50 18.69 -15.42
C TRP A 603 -17.74 18.33 -14.60
N SER A 604 -18.67 19.26 -14.38
CA SER A 604 -19.92 18.95 -13.68
C SER A 604 -20.81 18.01 -14.49
N VAL A 605 -20.90 18.22 -15.82
CA VAL A 605 -21.61 17.34 -16.76
C VAL A 605 -20.92 15.98 -16.82
N VAL A 606 -19.59 15.96 -16.95
CA VAL A 606 -18.79 14.72 -16.98
C VAL A 606 -19.04 13.87 -15.73
N ARG A 607 -18.98 14.47 -14.53
CA ARG A 607 -19.21 13.77 -13.26
C ARG A 607 -20.64 13.25 -13.13
N ARG A 608 -21.64 14.04 -13.53
CA ARG A 608 -23.07 13.67 -13.51
C ARG A 608 -23.35 12.47 -14.40
N ILE A 609 -22.88 12.52 -15.65
CA ILE A 609 -23.09 11.43 -16.60
C ILE A 609 -22.31 10.18 -16.17
N ALA A 610 -21.07 10.33 -15.68
CA ALA A 610 -20.30 9.21 -15.14
C ALA A 610 -21.04 8.50 -14.01
N ASP A 611 -21.68 9.25 -13.11
CA ASP A 611 -22.43 8.69 -11.98
C ASP A 611 -23.68 7.97 -12.47
N LEU A 612 -24.40 8.59 -13.43
CA LEU A 612 -25.60 8.04 -14.06
C LEU A 612 -25.33 6.73 -14.82
N THR A 613 -24.20 6.65 -15.54
CA THR A 613 -23.79 5.46 -16.30
C THR A 613 -22.99 4.47 -15.47
N GLU A 614 -22.84 4.70 -14.16
CA GLU A 614 -22.06 3.86 -13.24
C GLU A 614 -20.60 3.65 -13.67
N LYS A 615 -20.00 4.65 -14.31
CA LYS A 615 -18.62 4.58 -14.78
C LYS A 615 -17.68 4.66 -13.58
N TYR A 616 -16.73 3.73 -13.53
CA TYR A 616 -15.69 3.68 -12.50
C TYR A 616 -14.30 3.53 -13.12
N ASP A 617 -13.29 3.76 -12.29
CA ASP A 617 -11.89 3.62 -12.68
C ASP A 617 -11.34 2.27 -12.18
N ASP A 618 -10.66 1.53 -13.04
CA ASP A 618 -10.04 0.23 -12.74
C ASP A 618 -8.87 0.35 -11.75
N ARG A 619 -8.42 1.56 -11.42
CA ARG A 619 -7.38 1.85 -10.42
C ARG A 619 -7.91 1.90 -9.00
N LEU A 620 -9.21 1.84 -8.77
CA LEU A 620 -9.76 1.92 -7.41
C LEU A 620 -9.23 0.80 -6.50
N GLU A 621 -9.16 -0.43 -7.01
CA GLU A 621 -8.57 -1.56 -6.29
C GLU A 621 -7.10 -1.31 -5.90
N ASP A 622 -6.32 -0.73 -6.80
CA ASP A 622 -4.90 -0.48 -6.58
C ASP A 622 -4.64 0.70 -5.65
N VAL A 623 -5.47 1.73 -5.74
CA VAL A 623 -5.41 2.87 -4.83
C VAL A 623 -5.80 2.44 -3.43
N LEU A 624 -6.87 1.65 -3.29
CA LEU A 624 -7.23 1.07 -2.00
C LEU A 624 -6.09 0.20 -1.47
N LEU A 625 -5.51 -0.63 -2.33
CA LEU A 625 -4.38 -1.47 -1.97
C LEU A 625 -3.19 -0.62 -1.48
N ASP A 626 -2.80 0.43 -2.19
CA ASP A 626 -1.72 1.34 -1.81
C ASP A 626 -1.92 1.98 -0.43
N ILE A 627 -3.17 2.28 -0.08
CA ILE A 627 -3.58 2.80 1.23
C ILE A 627 -3.45 1.70 2.30
N VAL A 628 -3.96 0.50 2.02
CA VAL A 628 -3.98 -0.63 2.96
C VAL A 628 -2.58 -1.19 3.24
N ILE A 629 -1.70 -1.32 2.24
CA ILE A 629 -0.32 -1.82 2.41
C ILE A 629 0.56 -0.86 3.22
N ARG A 630 0.24 0.44 3.21
CA ARG A 630 0.84 1.44 4.12
C ARG A 630 0.21 1.41 5.52
N HIS A 631 -0.58 0.37 5.77
CA HIS A 631 -1.37 0.16 6.96
C HIS A 631 -2.21 1.39 7.28
N LYS A 632 -3.18 1.71 6.43
CA LYS A 632 -4.21 2.70 6.69
C LYS A 632 -5.56 2.04 6.42
N ARG A 633 -6.60 2.50 7.09
CA ARG A 633 -7.99 2.17 6.75
C ARG A 633 -8.58 3.27 5.89
N LEU A 634 -9.45 2.91 4.95
CA LEU A 634 -10.18 3.86 4.11
C LEU A 634 -11.66 3.76 4.45
N ALA A 635 -12.24 4.83 5.00
CA ALA A 635 -13.66 4.89 5.31
C ALA A 635 -14.38 5.79 4.31
N VAL A 636 -15.44 5.24 3.71
CA VAL A 636 -16.34 5.93 2.77
C VAL A 636 -17.69 6.21 3.43
N GLY A 637 -18.50 7.05 2.80
CA GLY A 637 -19.81 7.44 3.31
C GLY A 637 -19.79 8.56 4.35
N ARG A 638 -20.98 9.08 4.65
CA ARG A 638 -21.14 10.29 5.48
C ARG A 638 -20.95 10.05 6.97
N ALA A 639 -21.36 8.87 7.44
CA ALA A 639 -21.20 8.43 8.82
C ALA A 639 -20.12 7.33 8.91
N TYR A 640 -19.46 7.19 10.06
CA TYR A 640 -18.52 6.10 10.26
C TYR A 640 -19.29 4.80 10.49
N SER A 641 -18.93 3.77 9.73
CA SER A 641 -19.45 2.40 9.89
C SER A 641 -18.33 1.42 9.57
N ALA A 642 -18.34 0.27 10.24
CA ALA A 642 -17.39 -0.79 9.97
C ALA A 642 -17.59 -1.36 8.55
N GLU A 643 -18.84 -1.47 8.10
CA GLU A 643 -19.20 -1.94 6.76
C GLU A 643 -18.76 -0.98 5.64
N ALA A 644 -18.63 0.31 5.95
CA ALA A 644 -18.13 1.34 5.04
C ALA A 644 -16.61 1.59 5.17
N THR A 645 -15.89 0.75 5.92
CA THR A 645 -14.46 0.92 6.18
C THR A 645 -13.64 -0.23 5.59
N PHE A 646 -12.87 0.07 4.57
CA PHE A 646 -11.92 -0.86 3.98
C PHE A 646 -10.65 -0.96 4.82
N SER A 647 -10.29 -2.18 5.18
CA SER A 647 -9.05 -2.53 5.88
C SER A 647 -8.26 -3.65 5.19
N GLN A 648 -8.80 -4.16 4.09
CA GLN A 648 -8.25 -5.19 3.24
C GLN A 648 -8.43 -4.77 1.77
N PRO A 649 -7.64 -5.32 0.83
CA PRO A 649 -7.87 -5.12 -0.59
C PRO A 649 -9.27 -5.58 -1.00
N GLN A 650 -9.86 -4.92 -1.98
CA GLN A 650 -11.17 -5.24 -2.54
C GLN A 650 -11.14 -4.99 -4.05
N GLU A 651 -11.97 -5.72 -4.79
CA GLU A 651 -12.13 -5.48 -6.22
C GLU A 651 -12.81 -4.12 -6.47
N SER A 652 -12.45 -3.48 -7.58
CA SER A 652 -12.98 -2.15 -7.94
C SER A 652 -14.52 -2.11 -7.93
N ILE A 653 -15.18 -3.19 -8.34
CA ILE A 653 -16.64 -3.29 -8.37
C ILE A 653 -17.28 -3.27 -6.98
N ASP A 654 -16.66 -3.90 -5.99
CA ASP A 654 -17.17 -3.97 -4.62
C ASP A 654 -16.90 -2.67 -3.85
N ILE A 655 -15.80 -1.97 -4.18
CA ILE A 655 -15.53 -0.61 -3.71
C ILE A 655 -16.65 0.33 -4.17
N VAL A 656 -17.00 0.31 -5.47
CA VAL A 656 -18.05 1.15 -6.04
C VAL A 656 -19.42 0.85 -5.42
N LYS A 657 -19.77 -0.43 -5.24
CA LYS A 657 -21.02 -0.82 -4.55
C LYS A 657 -21.08 -0.25 -3.13
N THR A 658 -19.99 -0.37 -2.38
CA THR A 658 -19.91 0.16 -1.02
C THR A 658 -20.06 1.68 -1.02
N ILE A 659 -19.37 2.39 -1.91
CA ILE A 659 -19.52 3.85 -2.06
C ILE A 659 -21.00 4.22 -2.28
N LYS A 660 -21.67 3.57 -3.24
CA LYS A 660 -23.09 3.84 -3.54
C LYS A 660 -24.01 3.56 -2.35
N ASN A 661 -23.77 2.49 -1.61
CA ASN A 661 -24.60 2.10 -0.47
C ASN A 661 -24.50 3.07 0.72
N PHE A 662 -23.36 3.74 0.90
CA PHE A 662 -23.09 4.59 2.07
C PHE A 662 -23.02 6.11 1.77
N CYS A 663 -23.13 6.51 0.50
CA CYS A 663 -23.33 7.90 0.08
C CYS A 663 -24.79 8.36 0.32
N GLY A 664 -25.00 9.67 0.47
CA GLY A 664 -26.32 10.22 0.84
C GLY A 664 -27.19 10.65 -0.34
N ASN A 665 -27.08 9.97 -1.49
CA ASN A 665 -27.85 10.21 -2.72
C ASN A 665 -27.74 11.63 -3.31
N ASN A 666 -26.70 12.41 -3.00
CA ASN A 666 -26.49 13.66 -3.73
C ASN A 666 -26.00 13.36 -5.15
N THR A 667 -26.31 14.25 -6.07
CA THR A 667 -25.84 14.12 -7.45
C THR A 667 -24.32 14.08 -7.53
N ALA A 668 -23.79 13.14 -8.32
CA ALA A 668 -22.36 12.93 -8.57
C ALA A 668 -21.52 12.62 -7.31
N GLU A 669 -22.16 12.34 -6.15
CA GLU A 669 -21.46 12.09 -4.89
C GLU A 669 -20.59 10.84 -4.95
N SER A 670 -21.08 9.78 -5.62
CA SER A 670 -20.35 8.52 -5.77
C SER A 670 -19.11 8.71 -6.64
N VAL A 671 -19.24 9.39 -7.79
CA VAL A 671 -18.10 9.71 -8.67
C VAL A 671 -17.11 10.65 -8.00
N LEU A 672 -17.58 11.68 -7.28
CA LEU A 672 -16.69 12.57 -6.53
C LEU A 672 -15.94 11.79 -5.44
N THR A 673 -16.61 10.88 -4.73
CA THR A 673 -15.97 10.01 -3.73
C THR A 673 -14.88 9.15 -4.37
N GLN A 674 -15.14 8.55 -5.53
CA GLN A 674 -14.13 7.80 -6.29
C GLN A 674 -12.95 8.71 -6.69
N GLU A 675 -13.22 9.92 -7.17
CA GLU A 675 -12.20 10.90 -7.54
C GLU A 675 -11.30 11.29 -6.36
N ILE A 676 -11.88 11.58 -5.19
CA ILE A 676 -11.11 11.90 -3.99
C ILE A 676 -10.26 10.68 -3.55
N ILE A 677 -10.79 9.46 -3.64
CA ILE A 677 -10.02 8.23 -3.36
C ILE A 677 -8.80 8.17 -4.28
N LEU A 678 -8.98 8.34 -5.59
CA LEU A 678 -7.89 8.32 -6.57
C LEU A 678 -6.82 9.38 -6.28
N HIS A 679 -7.22 10.62 -5.97
CA HIS A 679 -6.31 11.71 -5.61
C HIS A 679 -5.50 11.41 -4.33
N LEU A 680 -6.16 10.91 -3.28
CA LEU A 680 -5.50 10.54 -2.03
C LEU A 680 -4.57 9.33 -2.22
N GLY A 681 -4.97 8.36 -3.05
CA GLY A 681 -4.14 7.23 -3.46
C GLY A 681 -2.85 7.66 -4.14
N TYR A 682 -2.95 8.66 -5.01
CA TYR A 682 -1.78 9.25 -5.64
C TYR A 682 -0.89 10.01 -4.64
N LEU A 683 -1.48 10.81 -3.75
CA LEU A 683 -0.72 11.55 -2.72
C LEU A 683 0.01 10.60 -1.76
N ILE A 684 -0.64 9.54 -1.27
CA ILE A 684 -0.01 8.60 -0.33
C ILE A 684 1.12 7.79 -0.97
N ARG A 685 1.08 7.62 -2.30
CA ARG A 685 2.15 6.96 -3.05
C ARG A 685 3.40 7.85 -3.16
N ASN A 686 3.22 9.15 -3.38
CA ASN A 686 4.31 10.08 -3.71
C ASN A 686 4.85 10.90 -2.54
N GLU A 687 4.01 11.19 -1.55
CA GLU A 687 4.29 11.94 -0.32
C GLU A 687 3.63 11.23 0.89
N PRO A 688 4.05 10.00 1.22
CA PRO A 688 3.47 9.22 2.33
C PRO A 688 3.52 9.94 3.69
N GLU A 689 4.48 10.84 3.88
CA GLU A 689 4.65 11.69 5.06
C GLU A 689 3.41 12.56 5.36
N LEU A 690 2.62 12.90 4.34
CA LEU A 690 1.38 13.68 4.51
C LEU A 690 0.30 12.93 5.30
N PHE A 691 0.43 11.60 5.38
CA PHE A 691 -0.53 10.73 6.05
C PHE A 691 0.03 10.15 7.37
N GLU A 692 1.22 10.55 7.81
CA GLU A 692 1.80 10.07 9.05
C GLU A 692 0.86 10.28 10.25
N ASN A 693 0.78 9.29 11.13
CA ASN A 693 -0.10 9.28 12.30
C ASN A 693 -1.62 9.40 12.02
N MET A 694 -2.06 9.24 10.76
CA MET A 694 -3.46 8.97 10.44
C MET A 694 -3.65 7.45 10.35
N LEU A 695 -4.52 6.84 11.16
CA LEU A 695 -4.81 5.40 11.02
C LEU A 695 -5.98 5.13 10.06
N THR A 696 -6.95 6.04 10.02
CA THR A 696 -8.15 5.93 9.17
C THR A 696 -8.33 7.22 8.36
N ILE A 697 -8.43 7.07 7.04
CA ILE A 697 -8.67 8.15 6.08
C ILE A 697 -10.17 8.18 5.78
N ARG A 698 -10.85 9.29 6.10
CA ARG A 698 -12.29 9.45 5.90
C ARG A 698 -12.59 10.35 4.71
N ILE A 699 -13.03 9.76 3.61
CA ILE A 699 -13.20 10.46 2.33
C ILE A 699 -14.20 11.63 2.45
N TRP A 700 -15.32 11.41 3.13
CA TRP A 700 -16.35 12.43 3.28
C TRP A 700 -15.86 13.71 3.98
N TYR A 701 -14.90 13.59 4.89
CA TYR A 701 -14.33 14.74 5.58
C TYR A 701 -13.50 15.62 4.64
N PHE A 702 -12.79 15.05 3.67
CA PHE A 702 -12.11 15.84 2.65
C PHE A 702 -13.11 16.61 1.79
N ILE A 703 -14.24 15.98 1.40
CA ILE A 703 -15.31 16.67 0.66
C ILE A 703 -15.85 17.84 1.48
N GLN A 704 -16.19 17.63 2.76
CA GLN A 704 -16.70 18.69 3.63
C GLN A 704 -15.70 19.84 3.82
N LEU A 705 -14.40 19.53 3.94
CA LEU A 705 -13.35 20.56 4.04
C LEU A 705 -13.25 21.38 2.76
N LEU A 706 -13.27 20.74 1.58
CA LEU A 706 -13.25 21.42 0.29
C LEU A 706 -14.47 22.32 0.10
N VAL A 707 -15.67 21.81 0.39
CA VAL A 707 -16.92 22.59 0.34
C VAL A 707 -16.86 23.78 1.32
N GLY A 708 -16.36 23.56 2.53
CA GLY A 708 -16.21 24.63 3.53
C GLY A 708 -15.19 25.70 3.11
N GLN A 709 -14.10 25.33 2.43
CA GLN A 709 -13.14 26.28 1.86
C GLN A 709 -13.78 27.12 0.76
N ILE A 710 -14.42 26.48 -0.22
CA ILE A 710 -15.09 27.16 -1.34
C ILE A 710 -16.19 28.11 -0.83
N SER A 711 -17.01 27.65 0.12
CA SER A 711 -18.07 28.45 0.74
C SER A 711 -17.52 29.75 1.34
N ARG A 712 -16.35 29.73 1.97
CA ARG A 712 -15.71 30.93 2.55
C ARG A 712 -15.04 31.81 1.51
N GLU A 713 -14.31 31.21 0.56
CA GLU A 713 -13.58 31.94 -0.48
C GLU A 713 -14.54 32.73 -1.39
N GLU A 714 -15.68 32.13 -1.75
CA GLU A 714 -16.66 32.72 -2.67
C GLU A 714 -17.91 33.27 -1.96
N ASN A 715 -17.98 33.20 -0.62
CA ASN A 715 -19.13 33.60 0.19
C ASN A 715 -20.46 32.95 -0.28
N LEU A 716 -20.41 31.63 -0.50
CA LEU A 716 -21.52 30.82 -1.00
C LEU A 716 -22.17 30.00 0.12
N HIS A 717 -23.46 29.67 -0.03
CA HIS A 717 -24.11 28.67 0.82
C HIS A 717 -23.52 27.28 0.55
N MET A 718 -23.55 26.36 1.52
CA MET A 718 -22.89 25.05 1.43
C MET A 718 -23.35 24.22 0.23
N ALA A 719 -24.63 24.31 -0.15
CA ALA A 719 -25.17 23.63 -1.33
C ALA A 719 -24.57 24.18 -2.64
N ASP A 720 -24.46 25.50 -2.77
CA ASP A 720 -23.88 26.16 -3.93
C ASP A 720 -22.37 25.92 -4.00
N ALA A 721 -21.70 25.86 -2.85
CA ALA A 721 -20.29 25.51 -2.76
C ALA A 721 -20.01 24.05 -3.19
N TYR A 722 -20.94 23.12 -2.92
CA TYR A 722 -20.86 21.74 -3.42
C TYR A 722 -21.05 21.67 -4.94
N GLU A 723 -22.03 22.38 -5.51
CA GLU A 723 -22.19 22.46 -6.97
C GLU A 723 -20.98 23.11 -7.65
N LYS A 724 -20.38 24.12 -6.99
CA LYS A 724 -19.13 24.72 -7.44
C LYS A 724 -17.96 23.73 -7.41
N LEU A 725 -17.86 22.89 -6.38
CA LEU A 725 -16.87 21.81 -6.30
C LEU A 725 -17.00 20.85 -7.50
N LEU A 726 -18.24 20.49 -7.90
CA LEU A 726 -18.49 19.65 -9.08
C LEU A 726 -18.06 20.30 -10.40
N CYS A 727 -17.94 21.64 -10.45
CA CYS A 727 -17.47 22.36 -11.62
C CYS A 727 -15.94 22.46 -11.70
N LEU A 728 -15.21 22.18 -10.61
CA LEU A 728 -13.75 22.30 -10.59
C LEU A 728 -13.09 21.23 -11.46
N ALA A 729 -11.98 21.59 -12.10
CA ALA A 729 -11.16 20.61 -12.80
C ALA A 729 -10.55 19.60 -11.82
N PRO A 730 -10.37 18.33 -12.23
CA PRO A 730 -9.72 17.32 -11.40
C PRO A 730 -8.40 17.76 -10.76
N HIS A 731 -7.52 18.45 -11.50
CA HIS A 731 -6.27 18.98 -10.95
C HIS A 731 -6.50 20.02 -9.85
N THR A 732 -7.57 20.82 -9.93
CA THR A 732 -7.85 21.84 -8.91
C THR A 732 -8.30 21.18 -7.61
N ILE A 733 -9.06 20.09 -7.69
CA ILE A 733 -9.42 19.27 -6.52
C ILE A 733 -8.16 18.64 -5.91
N TYR A 734 -7.30 18.07 -6.76
CA TYR A 734 -6.00 17.55 -6.36
C TYR A 734 -5.14 18.58 -5.60
N ASP A 735 -4.93 19.76 -6.21
CA ASP A 735 -4.13 20.86 -5.64
C ASP A 735 -4.67 21.30 -4.26
N ARG A 736 -6.00 21.39 -4.13
CA ARG A 736 -6.65 21.75 -2.87
C ARG A 736 -6.47 20.66 -1.81
N LEU A 737 -6.64 19.38 -2.14
CA LEU A 737 -6.40 18.27 -1.21
C LEU A 737 -4.95 18.24 -0.72
N HIS A 738 -4.00 18.45 -1.63
CA HIS A 738 -2.58 18.49 -1.31
C HIS A 738 -2.25 19.63 -0.33
N SER A 739 -2.78 20.83 -0.61
CA SER A 739 -2.63 22.01 0.26
C SER A 739 -3.22 21.78 1.66
N VAL A 740 -4.41 21.17 1.73
CA VAL A 740 -5.07 20.79 2.98
C VAL A 740 -4.16 19.89 3.82
N LEU A 741 -3.67 18.79 3.24
CA LEU A 741 -2.81 17.84 3.95
C LEU A 741 -1.47 18.47 4.38
N LYS A 742 -0.80 19.24 3.50
CA LYS A 742 0.45 19.94 3.83
C LYS A 742 0.31 20.90 5.00
N THR A 743 -0.82 21.62 5.05
CA THR A 743 -1.11 22.55 6.14
C THR A 743 -1.22 21.82 7.48
N PHE A 744 -1.97 20.72 7.54
CA PHE A 744 -2.14 19.95 8.78
C PHE A 744 -0.86 19.28 9.26
N THR A 745 -0.05 18.71 8.36
CA THR A 745 1.24 18.10 8.73
C THR A 745 2.20 19.14 9.33
N LYS A 746 2.23 20.35 8.76
CA LYS A 746 3.02 21.46 9.30
C LYS A 746 2.54 21.88 10.68
N GLU A 747 1.22 22.03 10.87
CA GLU A 747 0.65 22.39 12.17
C GLU A 747 0.99 21.37 13.27
N VAL A 748 0.82 20.06 13.00
CA VAL A 748 1.13 19.01 13.99
C VAL A 748 2.61 18.98 14.36
N SER A 749 3.49 19.18 13.37
CA SER A 749 4.94 19.26 13.62
C SER A 749 5.29 20.41 14.58
N LEU A 750 4.63 21.57 14.43
CA LEU A 750 4.82 22.72 15.32
C LEU A 750 4.27 22.46 16.73
N PHE A 751 3.13 21.77 16.87
CA PHE A 751 2.58 21.39 18.17
C PHE A 751 3.49 20.43 18.92
N LEU A 752 4.02 19.38 18.27
CA LEU A 752 4.92 18.43 18.91
C LEU A 752 6.15 19.10 19.56
N VAL A 753 6.65 20.18 18.96
CA VAL A 753 7.75 20.99 19.54
C VAL A 753 7.30 21.72 20.81
N GLN A 754 6.08 22.25 20.85
CA GLN A 754 5.52 22.91 22.03
C GLN A 754 5.10 21.95 23.15
N GLU A 755 4.68 20.74 22.80
CA GLU A 755 4.24 19.70 23.74
C GLU A 755 5.38 19.03 24.51
N ASN A 756 6.63 19.23 24.08
CA ASN A 756 7.83 18.85 24.82
C ASN A 756 8.12 19.83 25.98
N LEU A 757 7.21 19.87 26.94
CA LEU A 757 7.41 20.56 28.21
C LEU A 757 8.29 19.68 29.10
N HIS A 758 9.61 19.91 29.07
CA HIS A 758 10.55 19.26 29.98
C HIS A 758 10.42 19.85 31.39
N ALA A 759 9.47 19.33 32.17
CA ALA A 759 9.39 19.58 33.61
C ALA A 759 9.53 18.25 34.34
N SER A 760 10.67 18.05 35.01
CA SER A 760 10.86 16.98 35.99
C SER A 760 11.14 17.62 37.35
N ALA A 761 10.54 17.07 38.41
CA ALA A 761 10.74 17.51 39.81
C ALA A 761 10.39 18.98 40.13
N THR A 762 9.30 19.52 39.55
CA THR A 762 8.80 20.86 39.90
C THR A 762 7.77 20.82 41.03
N PRO A 763 8.00 21.51 42.17
CA PRO A 763 7.14 21.42 43.37
C PRO A 763 5.82 22.20 43.28
N SER A 764 5.61 23.02 42.24
CA SER A 764 4.33 23.70 41.97
C SER A 764 4.15 24.03 40.48
N PHE A 765 2.90 24.19 40.01
CA PHE A 765 2.58 24.60 38.63
C PHE A 765 3.24 25.93 38.22
N GLU A 766 3.47 26.83 39.16
CA GLU A 766 4.09 28.15 38.94
C GLU A 766 5.60 28.06 38.63
N SER A 767 6.23 26.92 38.95
CA SER A 767 7.67 26.69 38.75
C SER A 767 8.03 26.09 37.39
N ILE A 768 7.03 25.79 36.56
CA ILE A 768 7.19 25.26 35.21
C ILE A 768 7.76 26.35 34.29
N LYS A 769 9.01 26.19 33.85
CA LYS A 769 9.59 27.08 32.82
C LYS A 769 8.83 26.86 31.51
N LYS A 770 8.20 27.93 30.99
CA LYS A 770 7.66 27.93 29.63
C LYS A 770 8.79 27.59 28.64
N GLY A 771 8.58 26.58 27.81
CA GLY A 771 9.48 26.27 26.70
C GLY A 771 9.63 27.46 25.75
N PRO A 772 10.61 27.43 24.84
CA PRO A 772 10.79 28.51 23.86
C PRO A 772 9.50 28.71 23.06
N MET A 773 8.90 29.90 23.12
CA MET A 773 7.81 30.28 22.23
C MET A 773 8.37 30.47 20.82
N LEU A 774 8.10 29.52 19.93
CA LEU A 774 8.21 29.76 18.50
C LEU A 774 7.05 30.67 18.09
N SER A 775 7.37 31.84 17.57
CA SER A 775 6.44 32.90 17.14
C SER A 775 5.73 32.62 15.81
N GLU A 776 5.77 31.37 15.32
CA GLU A 776 5.28 30.98 13.99
C GLU A 776 3.92 30.26 14.01
N PHE A 777 3.18 30.31 15.11
CA PHE A 777 1.74 30.12 14.97
C PHE A 777 1.21 31.36 14.25
N GLY A 778 0.70 31.18 13.03
CA GLY A 778 -0.26 32.14 12.50
C GLY A 778 -1.35 32.34 13.56
N GLU A 779 -1.77 33.58 13.79
CA GLU A 779 -2.91 33.83 14.68
C GLU A 779 -4.07 32.95 14.23
N VAL A 780 -4.55 32.07 15.11
CA VAL A 780 -5.74 31.27 14.83
C VAL A 780 -6.92 32.21 14.99
N ASP A 781 -7.43 32.71 13.86
CA ASP A 781 -8.54 33.66 13.83
C ASP A 781 -9.81 33.10 14.49
N ASP A 782 -10.05 31.79 14.34
CA ASP A 782 -11.20 31.08 14.93
C ASP A 782 -10.82 29.68 15.44
N TRP A 783 -10.75 29.54 16.77
CA TRP A 783 -10.44 28.28 17.44
C TRP A 783 -11.51 27.19 17.27
N VAL A 784 -12.78 27.57 17.07
CA VAL A 784 -13.86 26.59 16.84
C VAL A 784 -13.68 25.97 15.46
N GLN A 785 -13.49 26.81 14.44
CA GLN A 785 -13.23 26.35 13.08
C GLN A 785 -11.95 25.53 13.00
N TRP A 786 -10.90 25.95 13.69
CA TRP A 786 -9.64 25.22 13.75
C TRP A 786 -9.83 23.82 14.36
N ARG A 787 -10.55 23.70 15.49
CA ARG A 787 -10.86 22.39 16.10
C ARG A 787 -11.72 21.51 15.20
N GLN A 788 -12.71 22.10 14.52
CA GLN A 788 -13.53 21.38 13.55
C GLN A 788 -12.67 20.78 12.44
N ASN A 789 -11.80 21.60 11.83
CA ASN A 789 -10.91 21.16 10.75
C ASN A 789 -9.92 20.10 11.23
N ARG A 790 -9.29 20.29 12.40
CA ARG A 790 -8.33 19.34 12.97
C ARG A 790 -8.98 18.03 13.39
N GLY A 791 -10.19 18.04 13.95
CA GLY A 791 -10.91 16.82 14.31
C GLY A 791 -11.34 15.96 13.12
N MET A 792 -11.39 16.54 11.91
CA MET A 792 -11.75 15.83 10.68
C MET A 792 -10.56 15.05 10.11
N VAL A 793 -9.42 15.71 9.91
CA VAL A 793 -8.26 15.13 9.18
C VAL A 793 -6.91 15.37 9.86
N GLY A 794 -6.89 15.93 11.08
CA GLY A 794 -5.65 16.21 11.80
C GLY A 794 -4.95 14.93 12.26
N PRO A 795 -3.63 14.78 12.00
CA PRO A 795 -2.89 13.62 12.49
C PRO A 795 -2.73 13.66 14.02
N LEU A 796 -2.67 12.48 14.64
CA LEU A 796 -2.48 12.34 16.08
C LEU A 796 -0.99 12.36 16.46
N SER A 797 -0.70 12.58 17.74
CA SER A 797 0.68 12.46 18.25
C SER A 797 1.17 11.00 18.19
N PRO A 798 2.44 10.73 17.80
CA PRO A 798 2.99 9.37 17.73
C PRO A 798 2.97 8.60 19.07
N VAL A 799 2.87 9.32 20.19
CA VAL A 799 2.83 8.74 21.55
C VAL A 799 1.41 8.62 22.11
N PHE A 800 0.40 9.10 21.39
CA PHE A 800 -1.00 9.19 21.84
C PHE A 800 -1.53 7.83 22.32
N TYR A 801 -1.52 6.82 21.44
CA TYR A 801 -2.04 5.48 21.75
C TYR A 801 -1.27 4.81 22.90
N LYS A 802 0.06 4.91 22.90
CA LYS A 802 0.89 4.41 24.02
C LYS A 802 0.50 5.09 25.33
N GLY A 803 0.23 6.40 25.27
CA GLY A 803 -0.26 7.19 26.40
C GLY A 803 -1.51 6.61 27.03
N ILE A 804 -2.51 6.31 26.22
CA ILE A 804 -3.77 5.72 26.67
C ILE A 804 -3.53 4.34 27.30
N TRP A 805 -2.66 3.51 26.72
CA TRP A 805 -2.34 2.21 27.31
C TRP A 805 -1.78 2.35 28.74
N TYR A 806 -0.90 3.33 28.98
CA TYR A 806 -0.40 3.60 30.34
C TYR A 806 -1.48 4.18 31.25
N LEU A 807 -2.35 5.04 30.73
CA LEU A 807 -3.47 5.60 31.49
C LEU A 807 -4.40 4.48 32.00
N LEU A 808 -4.72 3.51 31.15
CA LEU A 808 -5.56 2.35 31.49
C LEU A 808 -4.95 1.43 32.55
N ARG A 809 -3.64 1.52 32.83
CA ARG A 809 -3.02 0.80 33.95
C ARG A 809 -3.26 1.47 35.30
N GLN A 810 -3.67 2.74 35.30
CA GLN A 810 -3.85 3.57 36.49
C GLN A 810 -5.32 3.95 36.73
N CYS A 811 -6.26 3.45 35.90
CA CYS A 811 -7.70 3.62 36.10
C CYS A 811 -8.45 2.32 35.79
N ASN A 812 -9.70 2.19 36.23
CA ASN A 812 -10.52 1.01 35.95
C ASN A 812 -10.92 0.89 34.47
N GLY A 813 -11.12 2.04 33.81
CA GLY A 813 -11.45 2.14 32.39
C GLY A 813 -11.45 3.58 31.91
N LEU A 814 -11.58 3.74 30.59
CA LEU A 814 -11.71 5.01 29.90
C LEU A 814 -12.95 4.95 28.99
N VAL A 815 -13.81 5.94 29.08
CA VAL A 815 -15.00 6.08 28.23
C VAL A 815 -14.73 7.21 27.24
N ILE A 816 -14.85 6.94 25.94
CA ILE A 816 -14.61 7.93 24.88
C ILE A 816 -15.92 8.13 24.10
N GLY A 817 -16.50 9.33 24.19
CA GLY A 817 -17.73 9.67 23.47
C GLY A 817 -19.00 9.58 24.33
N ASP A 818 -20.01 8.82 23.90
CA ASP A 818 -21.27 8.67 24.64
C ASP A 818 -21.12 7.68 25.80
N LYS A 819 -21.23 8.19 27.04
CA LYS A 819 -21.09 7.41 28.28
C LYS A 819 -22.17 6.36 28.52
N TYR A 820 -23.29 6.43 27.81
CA TYR A 820 -24.36 5.45 27.93
C TYR A 820 -24.21 4.27 26.96
N ASN A 821 -23.26 4.35 26.00
CA ASN A 821 -22.95 3.26 25.11
C ASN A 821 -21.79 2.43 25.68
N VAL A 822 -22.06 1.17 26.01
CA VAL A 822 -21.05 0.23 26.53
C VAL A 822 -19.89 0.04 25.54
N GLN A 823 -20.13 0.15 24.24
CA GLN A 823 -19.08 0.03 23.22
C GLN A 823 -18.05 1.17 23.28
N ASN A 824 -18.38 2.29 23.93
CA ASN A 824 -17.47 3.42 24.10
C ASN A 824 -16.57 3.29 25.33
N ARG A 825 -16.75 2.23 26.14
CA ARG A 825 -15.93 1.95 27.32
C ARG A 825 -14.79 1.02 26.96
N ILE A 826 -13.59 1.42 27.34
CA ILE A 826 -12.34 0.68 27.23
C ILE A 826 -11.91 0.32 28.64
N GLY A 827 -12.00 -0.95 29.01
CA GLY A 827 -11.56 -1.37 30.33
C GLY A 827 -10.04 -1.54 30.42
N SER A 828 -9.53 -1.51 31.65
CA SER A 828 -8.13 -1.82 31.96
C SER A 828 -7.73 -3.26 31.59
N ASP A 829 -8.71 -4.17 31.44
CA ASP A 829 -8.54 -5.55 31.02
C ASP A 829 -7.89 -5.70 29.63
N LEU A 830 -8.11 -4.73 28.73
CA LEU A 830 -7.41 -4.68 27.43
C LEU A 830 -5.89 -4.59 27.55
N THR A 831 -5.37 -4.08 28.67
CA THR A 831 -3.93 -4.05 28.93
C THR A 831 -3.37 -5.42 29.36
N LEU A 832 -4.23 -6.40 29.65
CA LEU A 832 -3.84 -7.77 30.00
C LEU A 832 -3.50 -8.60 28.75
N GLU A 833 -4.21 -8.35 27.65
CA GLU A 833 -4.05 -9.09 26.39
C GLU A 833 -3.17 -8.37 25.36
N SER A 834 -2.81 -7.10 25.60
CA SER A 834 -2.05 -6.27 24.65
C SER A 834 -0.88 -5.52 25.27
N THR A 835 0.14 -5.24 24.47
CA THR A 835 1.25 -4.34 24.84
C THR A 835 1.03 -2.92 24.32
N ALA A 836 1.66 -1.92 24.95
CA ALA A 836 1.54 -0.51 24.54
C ALA A 836 1.98 -0.23 23.08
N GLY A 837 2.79 -1.12 22.49
CA GLY A 837 3.29 -0.98 21.12
C GLY A 837 2.47 -1.71 20.07
N GLU A 838 1.43 -2.44 20.46
CA GLU A 838 0.56 -3.18 19.55
C GLU A 838 -0.37 -2.25 18.76
N ARG A 839 -0.60 -2.63 17.51
CA ARG A 839 -1.41 -1.85 16.59
C ARG A 839 -2.89 -2.18 16.71
N SER A 840 -3.24 -3.42 17.05
CA SER A 840 -4.61 -3.81 17.41
C SER A 840 -5.20 -2.87 18.46
N PHE A 841 -4.44 -2.59 19.52
CA PHE A 841 -4.82 -1.62 20.56
C PHE A 841 -5.07 -0.23 19.97
N ALA A 842 -4.14 0.30 19.16
CA ALA A 842 -4.29 1.61 18.53
C ALA A 842 -5.52 1.70 17.60
N LEU A 843 -5.83 0.64 16.84
CA LEU A 843 -6.99 0.58 15.94
C LEU A 843 -8.32 0.57 16.71
N ASN A 844 -8.36 -0.05 17.89
CA ASN A 844 -9.53 -0.04 18.77
C ASN A 844 -9.79 1.38 19.30
N ILE A 845 -8.76 2.06 19.80
CA ILE A 845 -8.87 3.47 20.22
C ILE A 845 -9.32 4.35 19.04
N ASP A 846 -8.69 4.19 17.87
CA ASP A 846 -9.01 4.98 16.68
C ASP A 846 -10.47 4.79 16.26
N ALA A 847 -11.00 3.56 16.28
CA ALA A 847 -12.40 3.30 15.96
C ALA A 847 -13.37 4.07 16.87
N LEU A 848 -13.05 4.21 18.17
CA LEU A 848 -13.86 4.97 19.13
C LEU A 848 -13.76 6.47 18.90
N LEU A 849 -12.59 6.98 18.54
CA LEU A 849 -12.47 8.38 18.14
C LEU A 849 -13.24 8.66 16.85
N GLN A 850 -13.17 7.75 15.86
CA GLN A 850 -13.87 7.90 14.58
C GLN A 850 -15.39 7.79 14.69
N SER A 851 -15.92 7.13 15.72
CA SER A 851 -17.37 7.04 15.96
C SER A 851 -17.97 8.39 16.43
N ILE A 852 -17.15 9.31 16.93
CA ILE A 852 -17.60 10.65 17.31
C ILE A 852 -17.95 11.45 16.05
N ASN A 853 -19.22 11.79 15.86
CA ASN A 853 -19.71 12.47 14.65
C ASN A 853 -19.25 13.92 14.54
N ALA A 854 -19.23 14.65 15.66
CA ALA A 854 -18.87 16.07 15.71
C ALA A 854 -17.33 16.22 15.77
N PRO A 855 -16.67 16.76 14.72
CA PRO A 855 -15.21 16.78 14.67
C PRO A 855 -14.57 17.66 15.74
N ASP A 856 -15.15 18.80 16.05
CA ASP A 856 -14.73 19.70 17.12
C ASP A 856 -14.80 19.00 18.49
N TYR A 857 -15.87 18.25 18.76
CA TYR A 857 -15.97 17.45 19.99
C TYR A 857 -14.93 16.33 20.03
N ARG A 858 -14.66 15.66 18.90
CA ARG A 858 -13.59 14.66 18.80
C ARG A 858 -12.23 15.27 19.14
N GLN A 859 -11.92 16.43 18.57
CA GLN A 859 -10.66 17.13 18.83
C GLN A 859 -10.51 17.51 20.31
N LEU A 860 -11.60 17.94 20.97
CA LEU A 860 -11.59 18.19 22.42
C LEU A 860 -11.32 16.93 23.24
N ASN A 861 -11.87 15.78 22.85
CA ASN A 861 -11.59 14.50 23.52
C ASN A 861 -10.11 14.13 23.39
N ILE A 862 -9.51 14.33 22.22
CA ILE A 862 -8.07 14.08 21.98
C ILE A 862 -7.23 14.98 22.90
N GLU A 863 -7.49 16.28 22.93
CA GLU A 863 -6.78 17.27 23.78
C GLU A 863 -6.88 16.92 25.28
N LEU A 864 -8.06 16.49 25.73
CA LEU A 864 -8.31 16.08 27.11
C LEU A 864 -7.53 14.80 27.47
N ILE A 865 -7.59 13.78 26.62
CA ILE A 865 -6.88 12.52 26.82
C ILE A 865 -5.37 12.75 26.89
N GLU A 866 -4.80 13.55 25.99
CA GLU A 866 -3.38 13.90 26.02
C GLU A 866 -2.98 14.59 27.33
N SER A 867 -3.83 15.49 27.82
CA SER A 867 -3.64 16.18 29.10
C SER A 867 -3.68 15.21 30.29
N LEU A 868 -4.63 14.27 30.30
CA LEU A 868 -4.73 13.23 31.32
C LEU A 868 -3.52 12.31 31.30
N VAL A 869 -3.09 11.85 30.12
CA VAL A 869 -1.88 11.03 29.97
C VAL A 869 -0.66 11.73 30.56
N ARG A 870 -0.48 13.04 30.32
CA ARG A 870 0.63 13.82 30.90
C ARG A 870 0.52 13.89 32.42
N LEU A 871 -0.68 14.14 32.95
CA LEU A 871 -0.93 14.22 34.39
C LEU A 871 -0.59 12.90 35.09
N PHE A 872 -1.10 11.78 34.58
CA PHE A 872 -0.89 10.45 35.17
C PHE A 872 0.55 9.97 35.05
N ARG A 873 1.22 10.22 33.92
CA ARG A 873 2.67 9.95 33.78
C ARG A 873 3.51 10.76 34.75
N GLY A 874 3.12 12.00 35.04
CA GLY A 874 3.77 12.83 36.05
C GLY A 874 3.54 12.36 37.49
N ASN A 875 2.53 11.50 37.72
CA ASN A 875 2.14 11.01 39.04
C ASN A 875 1.92 9.48 39.02
N PRO A 876 2.99 8.65 38.96
CA PRO A 876 2.86 7.19 38.84
C PRO A 876 2.08 6.51 39.97
N ASP A 877 2.07 7.11 41.16
CA ASP A 877 1.37 6.55 42.32
C ASP A 877 -0.15 6.82 42.30
N LEU A 878 -0.62 7.72 41.42
CA LEU A 878 -2.03 8.04 41.27
C LEU A 878 -2.77 6.87 40.61
N HIS A 879 -3.74 6.30 41.32
CA HIS A 879 -4.64 5.26 40.81
C HIS A 879 -6.09 5.69 41.07
N LEU A 880 -6.95 5.47 40.08
CA LEU A 880 -8.39 5.71 40.19
C LEU A 880 -9.14 4.39 40.16
N ASP A 881 -10.02 4.20 41.14
CA ASP A 881 -10.89 3.02 41.22
C ASP A 881 -12.08 3.10 40.23
N ASP A 882 -12.44 4.32 39.78
CA ASP A 882 -13.53 4.59 38.85
C ASP A 882 -13.06 4.72 37.39
N ASP A 883 -14.02 4.65 36.47
CA ASP A 883 -13.79 4.95 35.06
C ASP A 883 -13.57 6.45 34.83
N LEU A 884 -12.64 6.79 33.95
CA LEU A 884 -12.48 8.14 33.40
C LEU A 884 -13.51 8.34 32.29
N ILE A 885 -14.33 9.40 32.39
CA ILE A 885 -15.43 9.72 31.45
C ILE A 885 -15.14 11.02 30.70
#